data_AF-A0A1N6HHG6-F1
#
_entry.id   AF-A0A1N6HHG6-F1
#
_cell.length_a   1.000
_cell.length_b   1.000
_cell.length_c   1.000
_cell.angle_alpha   90.00
_cell.angle_beta   90.00
_cell.angle_gamma   90.00
#
_symmetry.space_group_name_H-M   'P 1'
#
loop_
_entity.id
_entity.type
_entity.pdbx_description
1 polymer ?
#
loop_
_entity_poly.entity_id
_entity_poly.type
_entity_poly.pdbx_seq_one_letter_code
_entity_poly.pdbx_strand_id
1 'polypeptide(L)'
;MRRTTGRVGRVLAGLRAIGMAAVGVVALSGTSRSGEGPDFDRQVAPIFIMRCLECHNEAGALGGLVLTRIESLKRGGESGEAIVGGKPEESLLLERVVDGEMPPKRQGHSQKLSEPEIATLRAWIAAGAPWPAGRKLDRDEKTTAVRAGRDWWSLHPLERPSVPTTNQAYWVKNPIDAFILAKLEAEGLSPAPRADRRQLIRRASFDLLGLPPSAHEVDEFVRDETPLAYENLITRLLESPHYGERWGRYWLDLARYAETSGYERDQEKPGAWKYRDWVVRALNEDKPYDRFVQEQLAGDELPDRDEQTVVATGFLRLGTWNDEPNDPQDYKYERLEDLVHVTSTAFLGMTVKCARCHDHKFDPIPQTDYYRLAAAFWPGPIEPRTGALLGGPSREELGYDVLGWTDVTRDPPAFHLLHKGELSRPGPVVPPGVLSMIPSLDKPFHPPSAQSKTTERRRQLANWITDPSNPLTPRVAVNRLWQHHFGHGLVSSSDNFGFNGQKPSHPELLDWLADAFVRGGWKSKPIHFLMMTSQAYQQATVHPNHESYSKKDADNRLVWRAIRRRQDAEALRDAILSVSGQLDLRVGGPSFRPVINPEALDGLSNIKTHATPSPASEQGRRSLYMYSRRSLIHPLMTTFDACDTTLPCGERDISVVAPQALALLNGAFVHEQSRRVAELVLATASQDRAASVEGAWRRVLARSPTKTELAAALEHLERQSIQFRDHPEAGTLALASLCHVLMNSNEFMFVD
;
A
#
# COMPACT_ATOMS: atom_id res chain seq x y z
N MET A 1 -33.32 56.94 12.80
CA MET A 1 -34.61 57.62 13.05
C MET A 1 -35.15 58.06 11.69
N ARG A 2 -36.34 57.53 11.29
CA ARG A 2 -37.17 57.82 10.09
C ARG A 2 -36.50 57.60 8.70
N ARG A 3 -36.87 56.59 7.89
CA ARG A 3 -38.11 56.43 7.06
C ARG A 3 -38.32 57.68 6.16
N THR A 4 -38.50 57.64 4.83
CA THR A 4 -39.21 56.66 3.98
C THR A 4 -39.18 57.08 2.49
N THR A 5 -39.46 56.10 1.60
CA THR A 5 -40.20 56.17 0.29
C THR A 5 -39.59 56.96 -0.88
N GLY A 6 -39.63 56.57 -2.15
CA GLY A 6 -40.47 55.64 -2.94
C GLY A 6 -40.78 56.36 -4.28
N ARG A 7 -40.28 55.92 -5.43
CA ARG A 7 -40.85 54.98 -6.43
C ARG A 7 -41.50 55.68 -7.67
N VAL A 8 -41.01 55.27 -8.85
CA VAL A 8 -41.67 55.06 -10.18
C VAL A 8 -41.78 56.18 -11.23
N GLY A 9 -41.15 55.89 -12.39
CA GLY A 9 -41.69 56.06 -13.76
C GLY A 9 -41.25 57.31 -14.55
N ARG A 10 -40.95 57.30 -15.86
CA ARG A 10 -40.55 56.29 -16.88
C ARG A 10 -40.36 57.08 -18.22
N VAL A 11 -39.20 56.89 -18.88
CA VAL A 11 -38.96 56.84 -20.37
C VAL A 11 -39.20 58.08 -21.28
N LEU A 12 -38.13 58.67 -21.85
CA LEU A 12 -37.56 58.49 -23.22
C LEU A 12 -36.49 59.60 -23.45
N ALA A 13 -35.21 59.23 -23.54
CA ALA A 13 -34.42 59.09 -24.78
C ALA A 13 -33.94 60.42 -25.39
N GLY A 14 -32.62 60.66 -25.30
CA GLY A 14 -31.94 61.80 -25.93
C GLY A 14 -30.44 61.78 -25.66
N LEU A 15 -29.68 61.30 -26.65
CA LEU A 15 -28.23 61.22 -26.84
C LEU A 15 -27.30 62.02 -25.90
N ARG A 16 -26.21 61.37 -25.43
CA ARG A 16 -24.86 61.97 -25.40
C ARG A 16 -23.75 60.92 -25.33
N ALA A 17 -22.71 61.21 -26.09
CA ALA A 17 -21.53 60.41 -26.37
C ALA A 17 -20.64 60.18 -25.15
N ILE A 18 -19.98 59.02 -25.09
CA ILE A 18 -18.83 58.76 -24.22
C ILE A 18 -17.73 58.16 -25.07
N GLY A 19 -16.58 58.86 -25.07
CA GLY A 19 -15.36 58.44 -25.74
C GLY A 19 -14.77 57.19 -25.11
N MET A 20 -14.32 56.29 -25.96
CA MET A 20 -13.61 55.07 -25.59
C MET A 20 -12.11 55.35 -25.73
N ALA A 21 -11.41 55.47 -24.60
CA ALA A 21 -9.95 55.48 -24.55
C ALA A 21 -9.45 54.03 -24.69
N ALA A 22 -8.72 53.78 -25.76
CA ALA A 22 -8.13 52.49 -26.09
C ALA A 22 -7.03 52.11 -25.08
N VAL A 23 -7.24 51.05 -24.32
CA VAL A 23 -6.18 50.35 -23.59
C VAL A 23 -5.66 49.26 -24.53
N GLY A 24 -4.42 49.45 -24.99
CA GLY A 24 -3.71 48.51 -25.86
C GLY A 24 -3.50 47.18 -25.17
N VAL A 25 -4.27 46.17 -25.59
CA VAL A 25 -3.94 44.77 -25.40
C VAL A 25 -2.77 44.48 -26.34
N VAL A 26 -1.58 44.27 -25.78
CA VAL A 26 -0.49 43.59 -26.48
C VAL A 26 -0.94 42.14 -26.65
N ALA A 27 -1.67 41.88 -27.72
CA ALA A 27 -1.88 40.54 -28.22
C ALA A 27 -0.50 40.03 -28.64
N LEU A 28 0.03 39.03 -27.92
CA LEU A 28 1.04 38.14 -28.46
C LEU A 28 0.37 37.34 -29.56
N SER A 29 0.23 37.97 -30.73
CA SER A 29 -0.06 37.32 -31.98
C SER A 29 1.12 36.40 -32.28
N GLY A 30 0.97 35.14 -31.88
CA GLY A 30 1.76 34.05 -32.43
C GLY A 30 1.55 34.07 -33.93
N THR A 31 2.58 34.51 -34.66
CA THR A 31 2.66 34.39 -36.10
C THR A 31 2.56 32.90 -36.44
N SER A 32 1.39 32.46 -36.90
CA SER A 32 1.23 31.17 -37.56
C SER A 32 2.11 31.18 -38.81
N ARG A 33 3.14 30.34 -38.85
CA ARG A 33 3.78 29.97 -40.11
C ARG A 33 2.74 29.23 -40.95
N SER A 34 2.13 29.92 -41.91
CA SER A 34 1.39 29.31 -42.99
C SER A 34 2.37 28.57 -43.90
N GLY A 35 2.53 27.26 -43.70
CA GLY A 35 3.38 26.41 -44.56
C GLY A 35 3.88 25.10 -43.93
N GLU A 36 3.87 24.94 -42.60
CA GLU A 36 4.23 23.67 -41.95
C GLU A 36 2.94 22.94 -41.55
N GLY A 37 2.79 21.69 -41.98
CA GLY A 37 1.66 20.82 -41.57
C GLY A 37 1.62 20.57 -40.06
N PRO A 38 0.63 19.80 -39.56
CA PRO A 38 0.56 19.47 -38.14
C PRO A 38 1.83 18.79 -37.64
N ASP A 39 2.24 19.11 -36.41
CA ASP A 39 3.41 18.52 -35.77
C ASP A 39 3.19 17.02 -35.56
N PHE A 40 4.12 16.22 -36.08
CA PHE A 40 3.94 14.78 -36.08
C PHE A 40 3.86 14.21 -34.66
N ASP A 41 4.80 14.53 -33.77
CA ASP A 41 4.86 13.92 -32.44
C ASP A 41 3.77 14.43 -31.51
N ARG A 42 3.37 15.70 -31.63
CA ARG A 42 2.36 16.31 -30.77
C ARG A 42 0.94 16.04 -31.24
N GLN A 43 0.70 15.93 -32.54
CA GLN A 43 -0.66 15.90 -33.09
C GLN A 43 -0.99 14.60 -33.84
N VAL A 44 -0.03 14.01 -34.57
CA VAL A 44 -0.31 12.85 -35.46
C VAL A 44 -0.01 11.51 -34.77
N ALA A 45 1.18 11.37 -34.18
CA ALA A 45 1.62 10.17 -33.49
C ALA A 45 0.62 9.72 -32.40
N PRO A 46 0.04 10.61 -31.56
CA PRO A 46 -0.95 10.18 -30.58
C PRO A 46 -2.17 9.51 -31.20
N ILE A 47 -2.62 9.95 -32.38
CA ILE A 47 -3.74 9.34 -33.09
C ILE A 47 -3.38 7.91 -33.49
N PHE A 48 -2.22 7.71 -34.13
CA PHE A 48 -1.76 6.36 -34.49
C PHE A 48 -1.63 5.44 -33.27
N ILE A 49 -0.97 5.92 -32.22
CA ILE A 49 -0.71 5.15 -31.00
C ILE A 49 -2.01 4.74 -30.31
N MET A 50 -2.96 5.67 -30.17
CA MET A 50 -4.21 5.44 -29.44
C MET A 50 -5.26 4.68 -30.26
N ARG A 51 -5.30 4.88 -31.58
CA ARG A 51 -6.38 4.37 -32.44
C ARG A 51 -5.96 3.15 -33.27
N CYS A 52 -4.69 3.03 -33.64
CA CYS A 52 -4.27 2.10 -34.69
C CYS A 52 -3.29 1.03 -34.21
N LEU A 53 -2.36 1.36 -33.30
CA LEU A 53 -1.29 0.44 -32.90
C LEU A 53 -1.72 -0.76 -32.05
N GLU A 54 -2.99 -0.86 -31.65
CA GLU A 54 -3.52 -2.09 -31.03
C GLU A 54 -3.52 -3.26 -32.05
N CYS A 55 -3.80 -2.96 -33.32
CA CYS A 55 -3.93 -3.95 -34.40
C CYS A 55 -2.92 -3.80 -35.54
N HIS A 56 -2.17 -2.70 -35.60
CA HIS A 56 -1.25 -2.39 -36.70
C HIS A 56 0.18 -2.13 -36.21
N ASN A 57 0.69 -3.07 -35.42
CA ASN A 57 2.05 -3.05 -34.87
C ASN A 57 2.90 -4.23 -35.40
N GLU A 58 4.20 -4.23 -35.07
CA GLU A 58 5.14 -5.25 -35.55
C GLU A 58 4.83 -6.68 -35.06
N ALA A 59 4.11 -6.84 -33.93
CA ALA A 59 3.79 -8.14 -33.34
C ALA A 59 2.46 -8.74 -33.82
N GLY A 60 1.58 -7.95 -34.43
CA GLY A 60 0.24 -8.39 -34.81
C GLY A 60 -0.41 -7.47 -35.85
N ALA A 61 0.19 -7.39 -37.04
CA ALA A 61 -0.24 -6.55 -38.16
C ALA A 61 -1.47 -7.12 -38.89
N LEU A 62 -2.67 -6.73 -38.49
CA LEU A 62 -3.89 -7.09 -39.24
C LEU A 62 -3.86 -6.50 -40.65
N GLY A 63 -4.23 -7.30 -41.64
CA GLY A 63 -4.16 -6.93 -43.07
C GLY A 63 -2.75 -6.59 -43.54
N GLY A 64 -1.70 -7.11 -42.87
CA GLY A 64 -0.29 -6.87 -43.21
C GLY A 64 0.20 -5.43 -42.97
N LEU A 65 -0.63 -4.55 -42.40
CA LEU A 65 -0.32 -3.13 -42.23
C LEU A 65 0.39 -2.86 -40.88
N VAL A 66 1.58 -2.26 -40.95
CA VAL A 66 2.39 -1.87 -39.77
C VAL A 66 2.62 -0.36 -39.75
N LEU A 67 2.10 0.30 -38.72
CA LEU A 67 2.07 1.77 -38.59
C LEU A 67 3.12 2.31 -37.60
N THR A 68 4.10 1.50 -37.22
CA THR A 68 5.12 1.90 -36.23
C THR A 68 6.26 2.74 -36.83
N ARG A 69 6.49 2.69 -38.15
CA ARG A 69 7.56 3.41 -38.83
C ARG A 69 7.09 3.93 -40.19
N ILE A 70 7.79 4.95 -40.72
CA ILE A 70 7.48 5.52 -42.02
C ILE A 70 7.70 4.51 -43.17
N GLU A 71 8.71 3.67 -43.09
CA GLU A 71 9.03 2.69 -44.14
C GLU A 71 7.96 1.60 -44.24
N SER A 72 7.41 1.17 -43.11
CA SER A 72 6.34 0.18 -43.08
C SER A 72 4.99 0.78 -43.45
N LEU A 73 4.72 2.02 -43.02
CA LEU A 73 3.55 2.77 -43.45
C LEU A 73 3.52 2.95 -44.97
N LYS A 74 4.65 3.36 -45.58
CA LYS A 74 4.76 3.53 -47.05
C LYS A 74 4.66 2.23 -47.81
N ARG A 75 5.09 1.10 -47.22
CA ARG A 75 4.92 -0.22 -47.84
C ARG A 75 3.44 -0.60 -47.99
N GLY A 76 2.57 -0.06 -47.12
CA GLY A 76 1.15 -0.39 -47.11
C GLY A 76 0.86 -1.77 -46.53
N GLY A 77 -0.39 -2.21 -46.70
CA GLY A 77 -0.86 -3.54 -46.28
C GLY A 77 -1.34 -4.36 -47.47
N GLU A 78 -2.04 -5.45 -47.19
CA GLU A 78 -2.64 -6.35 -48.19
C GLU A 78 -3.67 -5.63 -49.09
N SER A 79 -4.26 -4.54 -48.60
CA SER A 79 -5.21 -3.70 -49.35
C SER A 79 -4.54 -2.61 -50.22
N GLY A 80 -3.20 -2.57 -50.27
CA GLY A 80 -2.43 -1.61 -51.05
C GLY A 80 -1.76 -0.51 -50.22
N GLU A 81 -1.40 0.58 -50.88
CA GLU A 81 -0.70 1.73 -50.28
C GLU A 81 -1.59 2.42 -49.25
N ALA A 82 -1.07 2.58 -48.02
CA ALA A 82 -1.86 3.16 -46.92
C ALA A 82 -2.01 4.68 -47.05
N ILE A 83 -0.96 5.37 -47.52
CA ILE A 83 -0.93 6.83 -47.67
C ILE A 83 -0.24 7.24 -48.97
N VAL A 84 -0.80 8.24 -49.64
CA VAL A 84 -0.17 8.91 -50.79
C VAL A 84 0.16 10.34 -50.36
N GLY A 85 1.45 10.61 -50.11
CA GLY A 85 1.92 11.91 -49.62
C GLY A 85 1.48 13.07 -50.53
N GLY A 86 0.89 14.11 -49.94
CA GLY A 86 0.33 15.26 -50.65
C GLY A 86 -1.07 15.04 -51.21
N LYS A 87 -1.63 13.82 -51.10
CA LYS A 87 -2.93 13.45 -51.68
C LYS A 87 -3.84 12.75 -50.67
N PRO A 88 -4.49 13.51 -49.76
CA PRO A 88 -5.36 12.94 -48.74
C PRO A 88 -6.51 12.08 -49.29
N GLU A 89 -7.15 12.53 -50.37
CA GLU A 89 -8.31 11.82 -50.96
C GLU A 89 -7.93 10.55 -51.72
N GLU A 90 -6.64 10.36 -52.07
CA GLU A 90 -6.13 9.12 -52.68
C GLU A 90 -5.56 8.16 -51.60
N SER A 91 -5.61 8.52 -50.31
CA SER A 91 -4.99 7.75 -49.23
C SER A 91 -5.99 6.83 -48.53
N LEU A 92 -5.83 5.52 -48.73
CA LEU A 92 -6.73 4.49 -48.19
C LEU A 92 -6.90 4.56 -46.66
N LEU A 93 -5.84 4.91 -45.93
CA LEU A 93 -5.91 5.07 -44.47
C LEU A 93 -6.95 6.13 -44.07
N LEU A 94 -6.97 7.27 -44.77
CA LEU A 94 -7.90 8.35 -44.47
C LEU A 94 -9.33 7.97 -44.85
N GLU A 95 -9.51 7.32 -46.01
CA GLU A 95 -10.80 6.79 -46.46
C GLU A 95 -11.44 5.89 -45.41
N ARG A 96 -10.73 4.84 -44.97
CA ARG A 96 -11.23 3.86 -43.98
C ARG A 96 -11.57 4.49 -42.63
N VAL A 97 -10.82 5.52 -42.24
CA VAL A 97 -11.06 6.28 -41.00
C VAL A 97 -12.29 7.20 -41.15
N VAL A 98 -12.43 7.89 -42.28
CA VAL A 98 -13.57 8.76 -42.58
C VAL A 98 -14.87 7.97 -42.66
N ASP A 99 -14.83 6.77 -43.23
CA ASP A 99 -16.00 5.88 -43.32
C ASP A 99 -16.34 5.21 -41.98
N GLY A 100 -15.45 5.33 -40.98
CA GLY A 100 -15.64 4.73 -39.65
C GLY A 100 -15.50 3.21 -39.65
N GLU A 101 -14.87 2.64 -40.68
CA GLU A 101 -14.49 1.24 -40.72
C GLU A 101 -13.30 0.96 -39.80
N MET A 102 -12.40 1.94 -39.68
CA MET A 102 -11.23 1.87 -38.81
C MET A 102 -11.21 3.03 -37.81
N PRO A 103 -10.95 2.76 -36.51
CA PRO A 103 -10.86 1.44 -35.88
C PRO A 103 -12.20 0.68 -35.89
N PRO A 104 -12.17 -0.67 -35.91
CA PRO A 104 -13.38 -1.47 -35.97
C PRO A 104 -14.26 -1.28 -34.72
N LYS A 105 -15.56 -1.61 -34.82
CA LYS A 105 -16.47 -1.53 -33.67
C LYS A 105 -16.00 -2.40 -32.52
N ARG A 106 -16.10 -1.89 -31.29
CA ARG A 106 -15.81 -2.64 -30.06
C ARG A 106 -17.09 -2.89 -29.30
N GLN A 107 -17.41 -4.16 -29.05
CA GLN A 107 -18.67 -4.56 -28.40
C GLN A 107 -19.91 -3.93 -29.05
N GLY A 108 -19.91 -3.82 -30.39
CA GLY A 108 -21.00 -3.20 -31.15
C GLY A 108 -20.98 -1.66 -31.19
N HIS A 109 -20.14 -0.99 -30.40
CA HIS A 109 -20.02 0.47 -30.38
C HIS A 109 -19.02 0.98 -31.43
N SER A 110 -19.37 2.08 -32.10
CA SER A 110 -18.47 2.76 -33.06
C SER A 110 -17.22 3.28 -32.36
N GLN A 111 -16.07 3.10 -33.00
CA GLN A 111 -14.79 3.69 -32.59
C GLN A 111 -14.29 4.75 -33.58
N LYS A 112 -15.18 5.26 -34.44
CA LYS A 112 -14.86 6.28 -35.45
C LYS A 112 -14.14 7.47 -34.80
N LEU A 113 -13.07 7.91 -35.45
CA LEU A 113 -12.30 9.09 -35.02
C LEU A 113 -13.18 10.33 -35.02
N SER A 114 -12.87 11.26 -34.12
CA SER A 114 -13.50 12.57 -34.09
C SER A 114 -13.10 13.41 -35.30
N GLU A 115 -13.95 14.34 -35.73
CA GLU A 115 -13.66 15.26 -36.85
C GLU A 115 -12.31 16.00 -36.68
N PRO A 116 -11.91 16.47 -35.49
CA PRO A 116 -10.58 17.06 -35.29
C PRO A 116 -9.41 16.09 -35.54
N GLU A 117 -9.53 14.81 -35.14
CA GLU A 117 -8.50 13.80 -35.41
C GLU A 117 -8.41 13.52 -36.92
N ILE A 118 -9.55 13.37 -37.59
CA ILE A 118 -9.62 13.18 -39.05
C ILE A 118 -9.02 14.38 -39.79
N ALA A 119 -9.36 15.60 -39.40
CA ALA A 119 -8.81 16.82 -39.98
C ALA A 119 -7.29 16.91 -39.78
N THR A 120 -6.79 16.48 -38.62
CA THR A 120 -5.35 16.41 -38.34
C THR A 120 -4.64 15.43 -39.29
N LEU A 121 -5.18 14.21 -39.45
CA LEU A 121 -4.62 13.23 -40.40
C LEU A 121 -4.68 13.73 -41.84
N ARG A 122 -5.79 14.36 -42.24
CA ARG A 122 -5.95 14.95 -43.58
C ARG A 122 -4.90 16.03 -43.86
N ALA A 123 -4.72 16.97 -42.92
CA ALA A 123 -3.75 18.04 -43.04
C ALA A 123 -2.31 17.51 -43.05
N TRP A 124 -2.02 16.48 -42.24
CA TRP A 124 -0.72 15.81 -42.22
C TRP A 124 -0.38 15.15 -43.55
N ILE A 125 -1.32 14.39 -44.14
CA ILE A 125 -1.13 13.77 -45.45
C ILE A 125 -0.97 14.84 -46.53
N ALA A 126 -1.77 15.91 -46.49
CA ALA A 126 -1.67 17.03 -47.43
C ALA A 126 -0.29 17.71 -47.39
N ALA A 127 0.34 17.78 -46.21
CA ALA A 127 1.69 18.29 -46.03
C ALA A 127 2.80 17.33 -46.48
N GLY A 128 2.46 16.20 -47.13
CA GLY A 128 3.41 15.19 -47.58
C GLY A 128 3.70 14.09 -46.56
N ALA A 129 2.88 13.99 -45.50
CA ALA A 129 3.05 13.04 -44.40
C ALA A 129 4.46 13.08 -43.76
N PRO A 130 4.95 14.27 -43.34
CA PRO A 130 6.27 14.38 -42.72
C PRO A 130 6.36 13.50 -41.47
N TRP A 131 7.43 12.72 -41.38
CA TRP A 131 7.70 11.80 -40.28
C TRP A 131 9.14 11.98 -39.80
N PRO A 132 9.39 12.21 -38.50
CA PRO A 132 10.73 12.49 -38.00
C PRO A 132 11.70 11.32 -38.26
N ALA A 133 12.91 11.64 -38.71
CA ALA A 133 13.90 10.62 -39.05
C ALA A 133 14.18 9.66 -37.87
N GLY A 134 14.08 8.35 -38.12
CA GLY A 134 14.32 7.32 -37.11
C GLY A 134 13.22 7.16 -36.05
N ARG A 135 12.14 7.95 -36.12
CA ARG A 135 11.02 7.85 -35.17
C ARG A 135 10.29 6.53 -35.35
N LYS A 136 10.33 5.67 -34.33
CA LYS A 136 9.49 4.47 -34.22
C LYS A 136 8.41 4.72 -33.18
N LEU A 137 7.14 4.61 -33.56
CA LEU A 137 6.03 4.65 -32.62
C LEU A 137 5.95 3.35 -31.83
N ASP A 138 5.70 3.49 -30.54
CA ASP A 138 5.40 2.41 -29.63
C ASP A 138 3.97 2.59 -29.07
N ARG A 139 3.22 1.48 -29.07
CA ARG A 139 1.86 1.41 -28.53
C ARG A 139 1.83 1.94 -27.10
N ASP A 140 2.86 1.67 -26.32
CA ASP A 140 2.88 1.92 -24.89
C ASP A 140 3.31 3.36 -24.53
N GLU A 141 3.47 4.26 -25.51
CA GLU A 141 3.76 5.67 -25.26
C GLU A 141 2.58 6.47 -24.69
N LYS A 142 1.35 6.09 -25.05
CA LYS A 142 0.12 6.82 -24.68
C LYS A 142 -0.91 5.93 -24.01
N THR A 143 -1.52 6.47 -22.96
CA THR A 143 -2.68 5.92 -22.26
C THR A 143 -3.91 6.02 -23.14
N THR A 144 -4.72 4.97 -23.14
CA THR A 144 -6.00 4.94 -23.85
C THR A 144 -7.14 4.70 -22.85
N ALA A 145 -8.37 4.59 -23.35
CA ALA A 145 -9.53 4.27 -22.52
C ALA A 145 -9.48 2.86 -21.90
N VAL A 146 -8.54 2.00 -22.31
CA VAL A 146 -8.51 0.58 -21.93
C VAL A 146 -7.16 0.07 -21.46
N ARG A 147 -6.11 0.91 -21.50
CA ARG A 147 -4.76 0.57 -21.03
C ARG A 147 -3.97 1.83 -20.68
N ALA A 148 -3.01 1.70 -19.77
CA ALA A 148 -2.01 2.71 -19.48
C ALA A 148 -0.92 2.72 -20.55
N GLY A 149 -0.36 3.91 -20.81
CA GLY A 149 0.94 4.08 -21.46
C GLY A 149 1.96 4.58 -20.44
N ARG A 150 3.16 4.91 -20.92
CA ARG A 150 4.23 5.51 -20.12
C ARG A 150 3.93 6.96 -19.67
N ASP A 151 2.86 7.55 -20.19
CA ASP A 151 2.25 8.80 -19.72
C ASP A 151 1.17 8.59 -18.64
N TRP A 152 1.10 7.40 -18.05
CA TRP A 152 0.23 7.15 -16.91
C TRP A 152 0.72 7.94 -15.68
N TRP A 153 -0.23 8.45 -14.89
CA TRP A 153 0.04 9.41 -13.81
C TRP A 153 1.13 8.94 -12.83
N SER A 154 1.19 7.64 -12.51
CA SER A 154 2.15 7.09 -11.54
C SER A 154 3.56 6.92 -12.10
N LEU A 155 3.70 6.92 -13.44
CA LEU A 155 4.96 6.79 -14.16
C LEU A 155 5.58 8.14 -14.52
N HIS A 156 4.85 9.24 -14.32
CA HIS A 156 5.42 10.57 -14.47
C HIS A 156 6.56 10.79 -13.48
N PRO A 157 7.65 11.47 -13.89
CA PRO A 157 8.71 11.88 -12.98
C PRO A 157 8.15 12.57 -11.74
N LEU A 158 8.82 12.35 -10.61
CA LEU A 158 8.42 12.98 -9.36
C LEU A 158 8.79 14.47 -9.40
N GLU A 159 7.78 15.33 -9.33
CA GLU A 159 7.93 16.78 -9.24
C GLU A 159 7.34 17.26 -7.91
N ARG A 160 7.96 18.27 -7.28
CA ARG A 160 7.45 18.83 -6.03
C ARG A 160 6.38 19.90 -6.32
N PRO A 161 5.10 19.66 -6.01
CA PRO A 161 4.05 20.64 -6.25
C PRO A 161 4.17 21.82 -5.28
N SER A 162 3.69 23.00 -5.71
CA SER A 162 3.56 24.16 -4.83
C SER A 162 2.48 23.91 -3.77
N VAL A 163 2.74 24.29 -2.52
CA VAL A 163 1.74 24.19 -1.45
C VAL A 163 0.59 25.16 -1.75
N PRO A 164 -0.68 24.71 -1.80
CA PRO A 164 -1.82 25.57 -2.14
C PRO A 164 -2.07 26.66 -1.11
N THR A 165 -2.59 27.80 -1.56
CA THR A 165 -3.16 28.83 -0.69
C THR A 165 -4.64 28.56 -0.44
N THR A 166 -5.09 28.60 0.81
CA THR A 166 -6.47 28.28 1.20
C THR A 166 -7.19 29.48 1.83
N ASN A 167 -8.53 29.45 1.84
CA ASN A 167 -9.32 30.53 2.42
C ASN A 167 -9.30 30.51 3.96
N GLN A 168 -9.12 29.32 4.56
CA GLN A 168 -9.01 29.15 6.02
C GLN A 168 -7.56 28.92 6.47
N ALA A 169 -6.67 29.89 6.23
CA ALA A 169 -5.25 29.81 6.57
C ALA A 169 -4.98 29.50 8.05
N TYR A 170 -5.90 29.85 8.97
CA TYR A 170 -5.77 29.55 10.40
C TYR A 170 -5.84 28.05 10.73
N TRP A 171 -6.46 27.24 9.86
CA TRP A 171 -6.56 25.80 10.04
C TRP A 171 -5.28 25.08 9.58
N VAL A 172 -4.51 25.68 8.68
CA VAL A 172 -3.30 25.07 8.12
C VAL A 172 -2.15 25.13 9.13
N LYS A 173 -1.69 23.98 9.64
CA LYS A 173 -0.48 23.87 10.48
C LYS A 173 0.74 23.44 9.70
N ASN A 174 0.55 22.54 8.74
CA ASN A 174 1.62 22.09 7.85
C ASN A 174 1.09 21.90 6.41
N PRO A 175 1.96 21.60 5.43
CA PRO A 175 1.55 21.46 4.03
C PRO A 175 0.48 20.41 3.76
N ILE A 176 0.39 19.33 4.55
CA ILE A 176 -0.68 18.33 4.41
C ILE A 176 -2.05 19.01 4.56
N ASP A 177 -2.20 19.84 5.58
CA ASP A 177 -3.44 20.58 5.84
C ASP A 177 -3.82 21.48 4.67
N ALA A 178 -2.84 22.13 4.03
CA ALA A 178 -3.10 23.00 2.89
C ALA A 178 -3.68 22.23 1.69
N PHE A 179 -3.11 21.06 1.36
CA PHE A 179 -3.62 20.23 0.27
C PHE A 179 -5.01 19.64 0.56
N ILE A 180 -5.21 19.13 1.78
CA ILE A 180 -6.51 18.58 2.20
C ILE A 180 -7.57 19.70 2.19
N LEU A 181 -7.29 20.84 2.82
CA LEU A 181 -8.23 21.95 2.90
C LEU A 181 -8.56 22.53 1.52
N ALA A 182 -7.57 22.68 0.64
CA ALA A 182 -7.82 23.15 -0.73
C ALA A 182 -8.80 22.23 -1.46
N LYS A 183 -8.66 20.90 -1.30
CA LYS A 183 -9.57 19.93 -1.91
C LYS A 183 -10.96 19.96 -1.27
N LEU A 184 -11.05 20.09 0.06
CA LEU A 184 -12.33 20.23 0.76
C LEU A 184 -13.08 21.49 0.34
N GLU A 185 -12.39 22.64 0.26
CA GLU A 185 -12.96 23.91 -0.19
C GLU A 185 -13.50 23.82 -1.62
N ALA A 186 -12.77 23.16 -2.53
CA ALA A 186 -13.20 22.94 -3.91
C ALA A 186 -14.49 22.09 -4.02
N GLU A 187 -14.74 21.17 -3.08
CA GLU A 187 -15.92 20.31 -3.04
C GLU A 187 -17.06 20.87 -2.14
N GLY A 188 -16.85 22.07 -1.59
CA GLY A 188 -17.79 22.72 -0.66
C GLY A 188 -17.95 21.96 0.65
N LEU A 189 -16.87 21.36 1.15
CA LEU A 189 -16.78 20.65 2.43
C LEU A 189 -15.91 21.44 3.41
N SER A 190 -16.06 21.14 4.70
CA SER A 190 -15.21 21.64 5.78
C SER A 190 -14.60 20.48 6.56
N PRO A 191 -13.44 20.66 7.21
CA PRO A 191 -12.90 19.67 8.12
C PRO A 191 -13.76 19.54 9.38
N ALA A 192 -13.75 18.36 9.99
CA ALA A 192 -14.34 18.13 11.31
C ALA A 192 -13.59 18.93 12.40
N PRO A 193 -14.24 19.20 13.54
CA PRO A 193 -13.56 19.76 14.70
C PRO A 193 -12.37 18.89 15.13
N ARG A 194 -11.42 19.49 15.84
CA ARG A 194 -10.31 18.74 16.45
C ARG A 194 -10.86 17.73 17.47
N ALA A 195 -10.29 16.52 17.48
CA ALA A 195 -10.59 15.51 18.49
C ALA A 195 -10.17 15.98 19.90
N ASP A 196 -10.85 15.47 20.93
CA ASP A 196 -10.46 15.78 22.29
C ASP A 196 -9.11 15.13 22.66
N ARG A 197 -8.46 15.62 23.72
CA ARG A 197 -7.12 15.17 24.12
C ARG A 197 -7.07 13.67 24.43
N ARG A 198 -8.13 13.08 25.00
CA ARG A 198 -8.16 11.64 25.31
C ARG A 198 -8.20 10.82 24.03
N GLN A 199 -9.03 11.22 23.06
CA GLN A 199 -9.07 10.59 21.75
C GLN A 199 -7.72 10.68 21.05
N LEU A 200 -7.07 11.85 21.07
CA LEU A 200 -5.78 12.06 20.41
C LEU A 200 -4.66 11.16 20.96
N ILE A 201 -4.51 11.03 22.28
CA ILE A 201 -3.48 10.12 22.84
C ILE A 201 -3.81 8.66 22.58
N ARG A 202 -5.09 8.27 22.69
CA ARG A 202 -5.51 6.89 22.41
C ARG A 202 -5.21 6.52 20.95
N ARG A 203 -5.59 7.39 20.01
CA ARG A 203 -5.31 7.22 18.58
C ARG A 203 -3.81 7.10 18.29
N ALA A 204 -3.02 8.06 18.80
CA ALA A 204 -1.58 8.08 18.57
C ALA A 204 -0.88 6.84 19.13
N SER A 205 -1.27 6.37 20.32
CA SER A 205 -0.70 5.17 20.92
C SER A 205 -1.04 3.90 20.13
N PHE A 206 -2.27 3.75 19.64
CA PHE A 206 -2.61 2.61 18.77
C PHE A 206 -1.94 2.69 17.39
N ASP A 207 -1.81 3.88 16.81
CA ASP A 207 -1.15 4.04 15.51
C ASP A 207 0.34 3.76 15.56
N LEU A 208 1.03 4.25 16.59
CA LEU A 208 2.47 4.10 16.69
C LEU A 208 2.91 2.84 17.41
N LEU A 209 2.18 2.36 18.43
CA LEU A 209 2.59 1.21 19.24
C LEU A 209 1.67 -0.01 19.09
N GLY A 210 0.44 0.19 18.61
CA GLY A 210 -0.59 -0.86 18.64
C GLY A 210 -1.03 -1.23 20.05
N LEU A 211 -0.81 -0.34 21.03
CA LEU A 211 -1.11 -0.56 22.45
C LEU A 211 -1.96 0.60 22.97
N PRO A 212 -2.89 0.34 23.91
CA PRO A 212 -3.60 1.41 24.59
C PRO A 212 -2.66 2.20 25.50
N PRO A 213 -2.83 3.53 25.66
CA PRO A 213 -2.16 4.28 26.71
C PRO A 213 -2.72 3.87 28.08
N SER A 214 -1.88 3.92 29.11
CA SER A 214 -2.34 3.75 30.49
C SER A 214 -3.22 4.92 30.94
N ALA A 215 -4.08 4.71 31.94
CA ALA A 215 -4.89 5.79 32.53
C ALA A 215 -4.03 6.95 33.07
N HIS A 216 -2.83 6.65 33.55
CA HIS A 216 -1.89 7.65 34.03
C HIS A 216 -1.36 8.52 32.87
N GLU A 217 -0.91 7.91 31.78
CA GLU A 217 -0.44 8.65 30.60
C GLU A 217 -1.54 9.51 29.98
N VAL A 218 -2.78 9.01 29.98
CA VAL A 218 -3.94 9.79 29.55
C VAL A 218 -4.14 11.00 30.46
N ASP A 219 -4.15 10.82 31.77
CA ASP A 219 -4.30 11.92 32.73
C ASP A 219 -3.18 12.96 32.60
N GLU A 220 -1.92 12.54 32.48
CA GLU A 220 -0.77 13.42 32.29
C GLU A 220 -0.90 14.22 31.00
N PHE A 221 -1.19 13.55 29.88
CA PHE A 221 -1.35 14.23 28.60
C PHE A 221 -2.56 15.16 28.59
N VAL A 222 -3.68 14.80 29.20
CA VAL A 222 -4.86 15.66 29.25
C VAL A 222 -4.60 16.93 30.06
N ARG A 223 -3.80 16.86 31.13
CA ARG A 223 -3.42 18.02 31.96
C ARG A 223 -2.30 18.88 31.38
N ASP A 224 -1.51 18.36 30.44
CA ASP A 224 -0.43 19.11 29.81
C ASP A 224 -0.96 20.15 28.80
N GLU A 225 -1.14 21.39 29.25
CA GLU A 225 -1.61 22.50 28.42
C GLU A 225 -0.49 23.21 27.63
N THR A 226 0.74 22.66 27.62
CA THR A 226 1.82 23.29 26.86
C THR A 226 1.56 23.26 25.35
N PRO A 227 1.99 24.29 24.58
CA PRO A 227 1.75 24.34 23.14
C PRO A 227 2.34 23.20 22.33
N LEU A 228 3.35 22.49 22.87
CA LEU A 228 4.04 21.37 22.23
C LEU A 228 3.68 20.01 22.83
N ALA A 229 2.66 19.95 23.70
CA ALA A 229 2.30 18.71 24.41
C ALA A 229 2.04 17.54 23.45
N TYR A 230 1.38 17.82 22.32
CA TYR A 230 1.04 16.79 21.35
C TYR A 230 2.25 16.36 20.51
N GLU A 231 3.06 17.30 20.05
CA GLU A 231 4.32 17.04 19.34
C GLU A 231 5.27 16.22 20.21
N ASN A 232 5.40 16.56 21.50
CA ASN A 232 6.21 15.81 22.45
C ASN A 232 5.68 14.38 22.68
N LEU A 233 4.35 14.21 22.71
CA LEU A 233 3.73 12.88 22.76
C LEU A 233 4.13 12.05 21.53
N ILE A 234 4.00 12.61 20.31
CA ILE A 234 4.35 11.89 19.07
C ILE A 234 5.84 11.53 19.05
N THR A 235 6.72 12.45 19.42
CA THR A 235 8.17 12.18 19.52
C THR A 235 8.45 11.00 20.46
N ARG A 236 7.89 11.02 21.68
CA ARG A 236 8.05 9.93 22.66
C ARG A 236 7.57 8.59 22.12
N LEU A 237 6.43 8.57 21.42
CA LEU A 237 5.87 7.35 20.84
C LEU A 237 6.74 6.83 19.67
N LEU A 238 7.31 7.70 18.84
CA LEU A 238 8.23 7.32 17.75
C LEU A 238 9.60 6.83 18.27
N GLU A 239 10.03 7.27 19.46
CA GLU A 239 11.24 6.80 20.13
C GLU A 239 11.06 5.46 20.87
N SER A 240 9.81 5.05 21.11
CA SER A 240 9.50 3.77 21.75
C SER A 240 10.02 2.59 20.94
N PRO A 241 10.65 1.57 21.57
CA PRO A 241 11.05 0.35 20.86
C PRO A 241 9.85 -0.47 20.34
N HIS A 242 8.64 -0.16 20.80
CA HIS A 242 7.41 -0.80 20.35
C HIS A 242 6.87 -0.20 19.03
N TYR A 243 7.46 0.90 18.55
CA TYR A 243 7.18 1.47 17.23
C TYR A 243 7.48 0.46 16.12
N GLY A 244 8.69 -0.10 16.13
CA GLY A 244 9.13 -1.08 15.14
C GLY A 244 8.32 -2.37 15.17
N GLU A 245 7.78 -2.76 16.32
CA GLU A 245 6.87 -3.91 16.42
C GLU A 245 5.52 -3.63 15.73
N ARG A 246 4.96 -2.44 15.97
CA ARG A 246 3.70 -2.02 15.32
C ARG A 246 3.85 -1.91 13.82
N TRP A 247 4.87 -1.18 13.38
CA TRP A 247 5.08 -0.89 11.96
C TRP A 247 5.68 -2.09 11.20
N GLY A 248 6.45 -2.93 11.89
CA GLY A 248 6.96 -4.18 11.35
C GLY A 248 5.85 -5.13 10.94
N ARG A 249 4.74 -5.17 11.69
CA ARG A 249 3.56 -5.97 11.33
C ARG A 249 3.07 -5.68 9.91
N TYR A 250 2.88 -4.41 9.56
CA TYR A 250 2.42 -4.02 8.21
C TYR A 250 3.40 -4.46 7.12
N TRP A 251 4.71 -4.38 7.41
CA TRP A 251 5.73 -4.86 6.48
C TRP A 251 5.72 -6.39 6.34
N LEU A 252 5.50 -7.11 7.42
CA LEU A 252 5.48 -8.57 7.45
C LEU A 252 4.30 -9.15 6.66
N ASP A 253 3.17 -8.44 6.61
CA ASP A 253 2.03 -8.77 5.73
C ASP A 253 2.44 -8.72 4.25
N LEU A 254 3.17 -7.67 3.84
CA LEU A 254 3.73 -7.55 2.48
C LEU A 254 4.79 -8.62 2.19
N ALA A 255 5.62 -8.92 3.18
CA ALA A 255 6.70 -9.90 3.06
C ALA A 255 6.22 -11.35 3.12
N ARG A 256 4.91 -11.60 3.28
CA ARG A 256 4.31 -12.94 3.40
C ARG A 256 4.87 -13.72 4.57
N TYR A 257 5.10 -13.04 5.69
CA TYR A 257 5.80 -13.64 6.81
C TYR A 257 4.99 -14.79 7.42
N ALA A 258 5.60 -15.97 7.42
CA ALA A 258 5.22 -17.10 8.25
C ALA A 258 6.49 -17.88 8.59
N GLU A 259 6.43 -18.65 9.68
CA GLU A 259 7.56 -19.46 10.13
C GLU A 259 7.53 -20.87 9.55
N THR A 260 6.61 -21.14 8.63
CA THR A 260 6.49 -22.43 7.94
C THR A 260 6.34 -22.27 6.43
N SER A 261 6.53 -23.36 5.71
CA SER A 261 6.62 -23.40 4.25
C SER A 261 5.28 -23.59 3.52
N GLY A 262 4.22 -23.99 4.21
CA GLY A 262 2.94 -24.36 3.59
C GLY A 262 3.00 -25.75 2.97
N TYR A 263 2.04 -26.06 2.09
CA TYR A 263 1.86 -27.39 1.47
C TYR A 263 1.59 -28.51 2.48
N GLU A 264 1.61 -29.78 2.04
CA GLU A 264 1.16 -30.93 2.84
C GLU A 264 1.96 -31.10 4.15
N ARG A 265 3.27 -30.82 4.12
CA ARG A 265 4.15 -31.00 5.30
C ARG A 265 4.29 -29.75 6.16
N ASP A 266 4.06 -28.56 5.59
CA ASP A 266 4.15 -27.27 6.28
C ASP A 266 5.39 -27.13 7.17
N GLN A 267 6.54 -27.46 6.61
CA GLN A 267 7.82 -27.53 7.33
C GLN A 267 8.20 -26.18 7.93
N GLU A 268 8.65 -26.19 9.17
CA GLU A 268 9.20 -25.01 9.86
C GLU A 268 10.41 -24.47 9.10
N LYS A 269 10.56 -23.14 9.09
CA LYS A 269 11.67 -22.39 8.51
C LYS A 269 12.59 -21.92 9.64
N PRO A 270 13.65 -22.68 10.00
CA PRO A 270 14.53 -22.30 11.10
C PRO A 270 15.11 -20.90 10.90
N GLY A 271 15.04 -20.08 11.94
CA GLY A 271 15.57 -18.72 11.92
C GLY A 271 14.72 -17.68 11.20
N ALA A 272 13.51 -18.00 10.72
CA ALA A 272 12.59 -17.02 10.13
C ALA A 272 12.32 -15.83 11.07
N TRP A 273 12.19 -16.08 12.38
CA TRP A 273 12.03 -15.05 13.40
C TRP A 273 13.17 -14.00 13.43
N LYS A 274 14.38 -14.35 12.98
CA LYS A 274 15.50 -13.38 12.87
C LYS A 274 15.19 -12.29 11.84
N TYR A 275 14.51 -12.63 10.75
CA TYR A 275 14.07 -11.64 9.74
C TYR A 275 13.04 -10.69 10.33
N ARG A 276 12.04 -11.21 11.05
CA ARG A 276 11.05 -10.37 11.75
C ARG A 276 11.73 -9.38 12.71
N ASP A 277 12.68 -9.86 13.50
CA ASP A 277 13.43 -9.01 14.44
C ASP A 277 14.30 -7.99 13.71
N TRP A 278 14.88 -8.36 12.56
CA TRP A 278 15.60 -7.41 11.71
C TRP A 278 14.67 -6.31 11.20
N VAL A 279 13.44 -6.62 10.77
CA VAL A 279 12.44 -5.61 10.34
C VAL A 279 12.11 -4.67 11.50
N VAL A 280 11.80 -5.21 12.68
CA VAL A 280 11.49 -4.41 13.88
C VAL A 280 12.62 -3.46 14.21
N ARG A 281 13.87 -3.95 14.23
CA ARG A 281 15.04 -3.14 14.52
C ARG A 281 15.30 -2.09 13.44
N ALA A 282 15.21 -2.45 12.16
CA ALA A 282 15.42 -1.53 11.05
C ALA A 282 14.45 -0.34 11.11
N LEU A 283 13.19 -0.57 11.48
CA LEU A 283 12.20 0.50 11.66
C LEU A 283 12.50 1.33 12.92
N ASN A 284 12.85 0.70 14.04
CA ASN A 284 13.22 1.41 15.27
C ASN A 284 14.42 2.34 15.09
N GLU A 285 15.42 1.90 14.32
CA GLU A 285 16.61 2.68 13.94
C GLU A 285 16.31 3.74 12.86
N ASP A 286 15.07 3.81 12.38
CA ASP A 286 14.63 4.66 11.27
C ASP A 286 15.53 4.45 10.04
N LYS A 287 15.86 3.19 9.71
CA LYS A 287 16.74 2.86 8.60
C LYS A 287 16.22 3.53 7.32
N PRO A 288 17.07 4.24 6.55
CA PRO A 288 16.66 4.80 5.26
C PRO A 288 15.98 3.73 4.40
N TYR A 289 14.79 4.04 3.88
CA TYR A 289 13.97 3.06 3.18
C TYR A 289 14.66 2.50 1.93
N ASP A 290 15.43 3.31 1.21
CA ASP A 290 16.30 2.86 0.13
C ASP A 290 17.28 1.76 0.60
N ARG A 291 17.96 1.98 1.72
CA ARG A 291 18.84 0.98 2.32
C ARG A 291 18.07 -0.26 2.82
N PHE A 292 16.88 -0.08 3.38
CA PHE A 292 15.99 -1.16 3.79
C PHE A 292 15.56 -2.05 2.62
N VAL A 293 15.29 -1.49 1.43
CA VAL A 293 15.02 -2.26 0.21
C VAL A 293 16.30 -2.97 -0.28
N GLN A 294 17.44 -2.27 -0.31
CA GLN A 294 18.72 -2.83 -0.76
C GLN A 294 19.15 -4.05 0.06
N GLU A 295 19.06 -3.98 1.39
CA GLU A 295 19.40 -5.10 2.26
C GLU A 295 18.49 -6.33 2.02
N GLN A 296 17.20 -6.12 1.76
CA GLN A 296 16.27 -7.23 1.55
C GLN A 296 16.42 -7.94 0.21
N LEU A 297 16.79 -7.22 -0.85
CA LEU A 297 16.97 -7.82 -2.16
C LEU A 297 18.39 -8.35 -2.37
N ALA A 298 19.38 -7.68 -1.78
CA ALA A 298 20.77 -7.87 -2.13
C ALA A 298 21.75 -7.75 -0.96
N GLY A 299 21.30 -7.89 0.30
CA GLY A 299 22.15 -7.72 1.47
C GLY A 299 23.39 -8.62 1.53
N ASP A 300 23.39 -9.76 0.83
CA ASP A 300 24.54 -10.64 0.62
C ASP A 300 25.54 -10.13 -0.43
N GLU A 301 25.10 -9.23 -1.33
CA GLU A 301 25.90 -8.62 -2.41
C GLU A 301 26.41 -7.21 -2.07
N LEU A 302 26.06 -6.67 -0.90
CA LEU A 302 26.45 -5.31 -0.50
C LEU A 302 27.93 -5.25 -0.07
N PRO A 303 28.64 -4.12 -0.30
CA PRO A 303 30.03 -3.99 0.10
C PRO A 303 30.27 -4.11 1.61
N ASP A 304 29.29 -3.69 2.42
CA ASP A 304 29.28 -3.71 3.88
C ASP A 304 28.51 -4.93 4.43
N ARG A 305 28.52 -6.03 3.68
CA ARG A 305 27.87 -7.30 4.02
C ARG A 305 28.25 -7.78 5.44
N ASP A 306 27.24 -8.11 6.23
CA ASP A 306 27.37 -8.75 7.54
C ASP A 306 26.23 -9.76 7.80
N GLU A 307 26.11 -10.31 9.02
CA GLU A 307 25.02 -11.23 9.35
C GLU A 307 23.65 -10.59 9.19
N GLN A 308 23.50 -9.31 9.55
CA GLN A 308 22.20 -8.61 9.53
C GLN A 308 21.76 -8.28 8.11
N THR A 309 22.67 -7.87 7.22
CA THR A 309 22.35 -7.68 5.80
C THR A 309 21.96 -9.02 5.17
N VAL A 310 22.57 -10.13 5.55
CA VAL A 310 22.17 -11.47 5.06
C VAL A 310 20.83 -11.90 5.66
N VAL A 311 20.53 -11.62 6.94
CA VAL A 311 19.20 -11.86 7.53
C VAL A 311 18.11 -11.12 6.75
N ALA A 312 18.37 -9.88 6.31
CA ALA A 312 17.41 -9.09 5.54
C ALA A 312 16.99 -9.79 4.23
N THR A 313 17.92 -10.50 3.58
CA THR A 313 17.62 -11.28 2.36
C THR A 313 16.64 -12.43 2.59
N GLY A 314 16.31 -12.74 3.84
CA GLY A 314 15.22 -13.64 4.23
C GLY A 314 13.88 -13.28 3.59
N PHE A 315 13.66 -12.01 3.21
CA PHE A 315 12.52 -11.58 2.39
C PHE A 315 12.28 -12.49 1.16
N LEU A 316 13.35 -12.92 0.49
CA LEU A 316 13.30 -13.80 -0.70
C LEU A 316 13.04 -15.28 -0.34
N ARG A 317 13.02 -15.63 0.94
CA ARG A 317 12.87 -17.01 1.45
C ARG A 317 11.54 -17.26 2.18
N LEU A 318 10.78 -16.21 2.46
CA LEU A 318 9.53 -16.29 3.24
C LEU A 318 8.35 -16.90 2.48
N GLY A 319 8.41 -16.93 1.15
CA GLY A 319 7.39 -17.57 0.31
C GLY A 319 7.14 -19.04 0.65
N THR A 320 6.08 -19.58 0.08
CA THR A 320 5.77 -21.01 0.23
C THR A 320 6.88 -21.86 -0.37
N TRP A 321 7.06 -23.06 0.15
CA TRP A 321 8.04 -24.01 -0.38
C TRP A 321 7.48 -25.42 -0.36
N ASN A 322 7.42 -26.04 -1.55
CA ASN A 322 7.04 -27.42 -1.76
C ASN A 322 8.28 -28.31 -1.82
N ASP A 323 8.34 -29.34 -0.96
CA ASP A 323 9.44 -30.29 -0.89
C ASP A 323 9.31 -31.47 -1.86
N GLU A 324 8.09 -31.75 -2.32
CA GLU A 324 7.76 -32.85 -3.24
C GLU A 324 6.91 -32.30 -4.41
N PRO A 325 7.44 -31.37 -5.23
CA PRO A 325 6.70 -30.84 -6.36
C PRO A 325 6.42 -31.94 -7.40
N ASN A 326 5.19 -31.96 -7.92
CA ASN A 326 4.79 -32.90 -8.98
C ASN A 326 5.68 -32.77 -10.23
N ASP A 327 5.99 -31.53 -10.63
CA ASP A 327 6.96 -31.22 -11.68
C ASP A 327 8.02 -30.23 -11.13
N PRO A 328 9.27 -30.70 -10.92
CA PRO A 328 10.41 -29.89 -10.50
C PRO A 328 10.67 -28.64 -11.36
N GLN A 329 10.46 -28.72 -12.67
CA GLN A 329 10.71 -27.61 -13.59
C GLN A 329 9.59 -26.59 -13.52
N ASP A 330 8.32 -26.99 -13.47
CA ASP A 330 7.22 -26.03 -13.29
C ASP A 330 7.37 -25.25 -11.97
N TYR A 331 7.69 -25.97 -10.89
CA TYR A 331 7.88 -25.37 -9.57
C TYR A 331 9.01 -24.33 -9.52
N LYS A 332 10.10 -24.56 -10.28
CA LYS A 332 11.19 -23.58 -10.41
C LYS A 332 10.67 -22.22 -10.92
N TYR A 333 9.78 -22.23 -11.92
CA TYR A 333 9.22 -21.00 -12.50
C TYR A 333 8.08 -20.41 -11.66
N GLU A 334 7.32 -21.23 -10.94
CA GLU A 334 6.37 -20.73 -9.91
C GLU A 334 7.10 -19.96 -8.81
N ARG A 335 8.21 -20.50 -8.31
CA ARG A 335 9.04 -19.82 -7.32
C ARG A 335 9.63 -18.52 -7.86
N LEU A 336 10.03 -18.50 -9.13
CA LEU A 336 10.52 -17.29 -9.78
C LEU A 336 9.42 -16.24 -9.93
N GLU A 337 8.20 -16.66 -10.29
CA GLU A 337 7.03 -15.80 -10.34
C GLU A 337 6.72 -15.19 -8.96
N ASP A 338 6.79 -15.98 -7.89
CA ASP A 338 6.56 -15.51 -6.52
C ASP A 338 7.52 -14.38 -6.11
N LEU A 339 8.80 -14.50 -6.50
CA LEU A 339 9.84 -13.49 -6.24
C LEU A 339 9.59 -12.21 -7.04
N VAL A 340 9.20 -12.34 -8.32
CA VAL A 340 8.79 -11.19 -9.15
C VAL A 340 7.56 -10.52 -8.55
N HIS A 341 6.57 -11.31 -8.14
CA HIS A 341 5.30 -10.83 -7.60
C HIS A 341 5.51 -10.03 -6.31
N VAL A 342 6.21 -10.58 -5.30
CA VAL A 342 6.45 -9.83 -4.05
C VAL A 342 7.27 -8.59 -4.27
N THR A 343 8.31 -8.67 -5.11
CA THR A 343 9.22 -7.54 -5.30
C THR A 343 8.50 -6.39 -5.99
N SER A 344 7.73 -6.70 -7.05
CA SER A 344 6.98 -5.69 -7.78
C SER A 344 5.80 -5.12 -6.99
N THR A 345 5.04 -5.96 -6.27
CA THR A 345 3.94 -5.49 -5.43
C THR A 345 4.46 -4.68 -4.24
N ALA A 346 5.43 -5.21 -3.48
CA ALA A 346 5.90 -4.60 -2.23
C ALA A 346 6.72 -3.32 -2.45
N PHE A 347 7.46 -3.16 -3.54
CA PHE A 347 8.32 -1.97 -3.72
C PHE A 347 7.87 -1.01 -4.82
N LEU A 348 7.06 -1.48 -5.78
CA LEU A 348 6.62 -0.67 -6.93
C LEU A 348 5.10 -0.49 -6.99
N GLY A 349 4.33 -1.27 -6.23
CA GLY A 349 2.87 -1.25 -6.32
C GLY A 349 2.38 -1.63 -7.72
N MET A 350 3.04 -2.59 -8.38
CA MET A 350 2.72 -3.00 -9.75
C MET A 350 2.53 -4.52 -9.86
N THR A 351 1.56 -4.96 -10.67
CA THR A 351 1.22 -6.38 -10.86
C THR A 351 2.00 -7.02 -12.03
N VAL A 352 3.32 -7.17 -11.88
CA VAL A 352 4.19 -7.63 -12.98
C VAL A 352 3.97 -9.10 -13.36
N LYS A 353 3.54 -9.96 -12.43
CA LYS A 353 3.42 -11.43 -12.65
C LYS A 353 2.55 -11.82 -13.85
N CYS A 354 1.54 -11.01 -14.18
CA CYS A 354 0.66 -11.27 -15.32
C CYS A 354 1.42 -11.22 -16.65
N ALA A 355 2.57 -10.52 -16.69
CA ALA A 355 3.44 -10.45 -17.85
C ALA A 355 4.31 -11.71 -18.05
N ARG A 356 4.13 -12.77 -17.25
CA ARG A 356 4.84 -14.05 -17.42
C ARG A 356 4.51 -14.70 -18.76
N CYS A 357 3.23 -14.76 -19.12
CA CYS A 357 2.79 -15.53 -20.28
C CYS A 357 2.58 -14.67 -21.54
N HIS A 358 2.27 -13.40 -21.39
CA HIS A 358 2.02 -12.46 -22.49
C HIS A 358 2.30 -11.03 -22.02
N ASP A 359 2.32 -10.04 -22.91
CA ASP A 359 2.41 -8.63 -22.50
C ASP A 359 1.30 -8.29 -21.51
N HIS A 360 1.61 -7.52 -20.47
CA HIS A 360 0.62 -7.16 -19.48
C HIS A 360 -0.60 -6.51 -20.14
N LYS A 361 -1.80 -6.94 -19.73
CA LYS A 361 -3.05 -6.61 -20.44
C LYS A 361 -3.37 -5.11 -20.43
N PHE A 362 -2.98 -4.40 -19.38
CA PHE A 362 -3.40 -3.02 -19.13
C PHE A 362 -2.23 -2.06 -18.95
N ASP A 363 -1.20 -2.45 -18.22
CA ASP A 363 0.01 -1.65 -18.03
C ASP A 363 1.08 -1.84 -19.12
N PRO A 364 1.94 -0.83 -19.36
CA PRO A 364 3.00 -0.86 -20.38
C PRO A 364 4.18 -1.75 -19.96
N ILE A 365 3.90 -3.02 -19.69
CA ILE A 365 4.87 -4.02 -19.22
C ILE A 365 4.87 -5.16 -20.25
N PRO A 366 5.79 -5.13 -21.23
CA PRO A 366 5.98 -6.23 -22.16
C PRO A 366 6.33 -7.53 -21.44
N GLN A 367 6.05 -8.68 -22.08
CA GLN A 367 6.44 -9.98 -21.54
C GLN A 367 7.94 -10.04 -21.25
N THR A 368 8.76 -9.41 -22.11
CA THR A 368 10.22 -9.33 -21.92
C THR A 368 10.63 -8.70 -20.60
N ASP A 369 9.85 -7.74 -20.08
CA ASP A 369 10.18 -7.06 -18.83
C ASP A 369 10.04 -7.96 -17.61
N TYR A 370 9.04 -8.86 -17.61
CA TYR A 370 8.94 -9.92 -16.60
C TYR A 370 10.21 -10.76 -16.58
N TYR A 371 10.69 -11.22 -17.74
CA TYR A 371 11.89 -12.06 -17.83
C TYR A 371 13.16 -11.29 -17.50
N ARG A 372 13.27 -10.00 -17.87
CA ARG A 372 14.40 -9.12 -17.50
C ARG A 372 14.52 -9.00 -15.99
N LEU A 373 13.41 -8.74 -15.30
CA LEU A 373 13.36 -8.61 -13.85
C LEU A 373 13.60 -9.96 -13.15
N ALA A 374 12.94 -11.03 -13.63
CA ALA A 374 13.13 -12.38 -13.12
C ALA A 374 14.58 -12.87 -13.24
N ALA A 375 15.32 -12.44 -14.27
CA ALA A 375 16.73 -12.79 -14.45
C ALA A 375 17.64 -12.33 -13.29
N ALA A 376 17.19 -11.40 -12.45
CA ALA A 376 17.88 -11.01 -11.22
C ALA A 376 17.86 -12.12 -10.15
N PHE A 377 16.80 -12.93 -10.12
CA PHE A 377 16.64 -14.02 -9.15
C PHE A 377 17.03 -15.41 -9.70
N TRP A 378 17.13 -15.52 -11.03
CA TRP A 378 17.55 -16.72 -11.75
C TRP A 378 18.82 -17.43 -11.21
N PRO A 379 19.87 -16.72 -10.76
CA PRO A 379 21.08 -17.36 -10.24
C PRO A 379 20.95 -17.90 -8.81
N GLY A 380 19.84 -17.63 -8.12
CA GLY A 380 19.60 -18.07 -6.75
C GLY A 380 19.09 -19.52 -6.65
N PRO A 381 18.81 -20.00 -5.43
CA PRO A 381 18.38 -21.37 -5.16
C PRO A 381 16.88 -21.55 -5.50
N ILE A 382 16.52 -21.43 -6.78
CA ILE A 382 15.13 -21.57 -7.27
C ILE A 382 14.79 -23.01 -7.69
N GLU A 383 15.79 -23.84 -7.94
CA GLU A 383 15.62 -25.27 -8.20
C GLU A 383 15.17 -26.01 -6.93
N PRO A 384 14.45 -27.13 -7.04
CA PRO A 384 14.24 -28.04 -5.91
C PRO A 384 15.57 -28.49 -5.32
N ARG A 385 15.83 -28.11 -4.06
CA ARG A 385 16.95 -28.61 -3.25
C ARG A 385 16.41 -29.45 -2.11
N THR A 386 17.30 -30.15 -1.41
CA THR A 386 16.94 -31.06 -0.32
C THR A 386 16.08 -30.38 0.75
N GLY A 387 15.24 -31.16 1.42
CA GLY A 387 14.39 -30.63 2.48
C GLY A 387 15.13 -30.07 3.69
N ALA A 388 16.36 -30.55 3.94
CA ALA A 388 17.24 -29.97 4.95
C ALA A 388 17.56 -28.48 4.70
N LEU A 389 17.51 -28.03 3.44
CA LEU A 389 17.77 -26.63 3.07
C LEU A 389 16.48 -25.82 2.83
N LEU A 390 15.31 -26.47 2.87
CA LEU A 390 14.03 -25.85 2.49
C LEU A 390 14.14 -25.12 1.13
N GLY A 391 14.80 -25.77 0.16
CA GLY A 391 15.06 -25.19 -1.16
C GLY A 391 16.02 -23.99 -1.17
N GLY A 392 16.83 -23.78 -0.13
CA GLY A 392 17.65 -22.59 0.06
C GLY A 392 19.14 -22.78 -0.17
N PRO A 393 19.92 -21.72 0.09
CA PRO A 393 21.37 -21.85 0.16
C PRO A 393 21.81 -22.55 1.46
N SER A 394 22.95 -23.22 1.42
CA SER A 394 23.57 -23.82 2.60
C SER A 394 24.23 -22.76 3.49
N ARG A 395 24.57 -23.15 4.73
CA ARG A 395 25.34 -22.28 5.65
C ARG A 395 26.69 -21.89 5.05
N GLU A 396 27.34 -22.78 4.31
CA GLU A 396 28.63 -22.53 3.67
C GLU A 396 28.50 -21.54 2.51
N GLU A 397 27.42 -21.65 1.73
CA GLU A 397 27.09 -20.70 0.65
C GLU A 397 26.78 -19.31 1.23
N LEU A 398 26.03 -19.24 2.33
CA LEU A 398 25.68 -17.98 3.02
C LEU A 398 26.79 -17.42 3.91
N GLY A 399 27.72 -18.24 4.41
CA GLY A 399 28.68 -17.86 5.44
C GLY A 399 28.07 -17.56 6.83
N TYR A 400 26.76 -17.69 7.01
CA TYR A 400 26.04 -17.43 8.26
C TYR A 400 24.94 -18.48 8.48
N ASP A 401 24.57 -18.70 9.74
CA ASP A 401 23.51 -19.63 10.13
C ASP A 401 22.17 -18.89 10.31
N VAL A 402 21.58 -18.51 9.17
CA VAL A 402 20.37 -17.68 9.06
C VAL A 402 19.52 -18.11 7.87
N LEU A 403 18.22 -17.80 7.90
CA LEU A 403 17.33 -17.93 6.74
C LEU A 403 17.61 -16.79 5.76
N GLY A 404 18.63 -16.95 4.92
CA GLY A 404 19.06 -15.95 3.92
C GLY A 404 18.98 -16.44 2.48
N TRP A 405 19.33 -15.54 1.57
CA TRP A 405 19.44 -15.77 0.14
C TRP A 405 20.84 -15.38 -0.35
N THR A 406 21.39 -16.16 -1.27
CA THR A 406 22.58 -15.82 -2.05
C THR A 406 22.47 -16.46 -3.42
N ASP A 407 23.20 -15.95 -4.40
CA ASP A 407 23.33 -16.62 -5.69
C ASP A 407 24.09 -17.94 -5.48
N VAL A 408 23.61 -19.03 -6.09
CA VAL A 408 24.28 -20.35 -6.05
C VAL A 408 25.30 -20.50 -7.17
N THR A 409 25.26 -19.62 -8.16
CA THR A 409 26.24 -19.56 -9.25
C THR A 409 26.46 -18.12 -9.70
N ARG A 410 27.73 -17.79 -9.98
CA ARG A 410 28.14 -16.53 -10.61
C ARG A 410 27.83 -16.49 -12.11
N ASP A 411 27.80 -17.66 -12.75
CA ASP A 411 27.67 -17.79 -14.20
C ASP A 411 26.45 -18.67 -14.50
N PRO A 412 25.22 -18.14 -14.29
CA PRO A 412 23.99 -18.90 -14.49
C PRO A 412 23.75 -19.21 -15.98
N PRO A 413 23.02 -20.29 -16.29
CA PRO A 413 22.65 -20.60 -17.67
C PRO A 413 21.81 -19.48 -18.29
N ALA A 414 21.79 -19.43 -19.62
CA ALA A 414 20.98 -18.47 -20.37
C ALA A 414 19.51 -18.56 -19.94
N PHE A 415 18.88 -17.40 -19.74
CA PHE A 415 17.48 -17.32 -19.35
C PHE A 415 16.64 -16.94 -20.57
N HIS A 416 15.68 -17.80 -20.90
CA HIS A 416 14.85 -17.67 -22.08
C HIS A 416 13.48 -17.12 -21.71
N LEU A 417 12.95 -16.23 -22.56
CA LEU A 417 11.52 -15.95 -22.57
C LEU A 417 10.77 -17.24 -22.94
N LEU A 418 9.64 -17.52 -22.31
CA LEU A 418 8.81 -18.68 -22.67
C LEU A 418 7.58 -18.21 -23.43
N HIS A 419 7.34 -18.74 -24.63
CA HIS A 419 6.15 -18.38 -25.39
C HIS A 419 4.90 -18.86 -24.64
N LYS A 420 3.99 -17.94 -24.30
CA LYS A 420 2.80 -18.23 -23.47
C LYS A 420 3.12 -18.78 -22.07
N GLY A 421 4.35 -18.63 -21.59
CA GLY A 421 4.80 -19.22 -20.33
C GLY A 421 5.10 -20.73 -20.41
N GLU A 422 5.05 -21.33 -21.60
CA GLU A 422 5.21 -22.79 -21.80
C GLU A 422 6.69 -23.19 -21.82
N LEU A 423 7.10 -24.08 -20.91
CA LEU A 423 8.50 -24.55 -20.78
C LEU A 423 9.03 -25.23 -22.05
N SER A 424 8.17 -25.93 -22.77
CA SER A 424 8.50 -26.65 -24.00
C SER A 424 8.76 -25.72 -25.19
N ARG A 425 8.54 -24.41 -25.03
CA ARG A 425 8.64 -23.41 -26.10
C ARG A 425 9.54 -22.24 -25.69
N PRO A 426 10.84 -22.48 -25.48
CA PRO A 426 11.79 -21.41 -25.22
C PRO A 426 11.89 -20.50 -26.44
N GLY A 427 11.77 -19.21 -26.18
CA GLY A 427 12.00 -18.13 -27.12
C GLY A 427 13.44 -17.58 -27.01
N PRO A 428 13.65 -16.31 -27.39
CA PRO A 428 14.98 -15.70 -27.33
C PRO A 428 15.51 -15.59 -25.90
N VAL A 429 16.85 -15.57 -25.79
CA VAL A 429 17.54 -15.27 -24.53
C VAL A 429 17.25 -13.82 -24.15
N VAL A 430 16.86 -13.60 -22.89
CA VAL A 430 16.58 -12.28 -22.34
C VAL A 430 17.74 -11.86 -21.42
N PRO A 431 18.40 -10.73 -21.69
CA PRO A 431 19.42 -10.21 -20.78
C PRO A 431 18.78 -9.72 -19.47
N PRO A 432 19.49 -9.77 -18.34
CA PRO A 432 18.99 -9.21 -17.09
C PRO A 432 18.80 -7.69 -17.21
N GLY A 433 17.75 -7.20 -16.59
CA GLY A 433 17.39 -5.78 -16.64
C GLY A 433 16.18 -5.45 -15.76
N VAL A 434 15.61 -4.28 -16.02
CA VAL A 434 14.51 -3.68 -15.25
C VAL A 434 13.26 -3.53 -16.13
N LEU A 435 12.20 -2.99 -15.54
CA LEU A 435 10.97 -2.64 -16.27
C LEU A 435 11.23 -1.42 -17.16
N SER A 436 10.94 -1.57 -18.46
CA SER A 436 11.13 -0.55 -19.49
C SER A 436 10.09 0.59 -19.44
N MET A 437 9.06 0.44 -18.60
CA MET A 437 8.02 1.46 -18.40
C MET A 437 8.53 2.78 -17.81
N ILE A 438 9.77 2.82 -17.31
CA ILE A 438 10.48 4.05 -16.92
C ILE A 438 11.71 4.22 -17.84
N PRO A 439 11.57 4.78 -19.04
CA PRO A 439 12.63 4.77 -20.07
C PRO A 439 13.94 5.46 -19.63
N SER A 440 13.86 6.48 -18.77
CA SER A 440 15.04 7.18 -18.24
C SER A 440 15.95 6.28 -17.39
N LEU A 441 15.39 5.19 -16.85
CA LEU A 441 16.08 4.24 -15.98
C LEU A 441 16.27 2.86 -16.63
N ASP A 442 15.79 2.65 -17.86
CA ASP A 442 15.95 1.37 -18.58
C ASP A 442 17.39 1.23 -19.10
N LYS A 443 18.28 0.74 -18.23
CA LYS A 443 19.70 0.50 -18.52
C LYS A 443 20.01 -0.99 -18.38
N PRO A 444 20.88 -1.55 -19.25
CA PRO A 444 21.33 -2.92 -19.11
C PRO A 444 22.14 -3.10 -17.83
N PHE A 445 22.04 -4.27 -17.22
CA PHE A 445 22.88 -4.60 -16.07
C PHE A 445 24.34 -4.75 -16.48
N HIS A 446 25.22 -4.24 -15.64
CA HIS A 446 26.65 -4.42 -15.72
C HIS A 446 27.04 -5.85 -15.29
N PRO A 447 28.12 -6.42 -15.86
CA PRO A 447 28.66 -7.70 -15.39
C PRO A 447 29.15 -7.59 -13.94
N PRO A 448 29.16 -8.70 -13.17
CA PRO A 448 29.66 -8.71 -11.80
C PRO A 448 31.15 -8.37 -11.74
N SER A 449 31.60 -7.82 -10.61
CA SER A 449 33.02 -7.59 -10.38
C SER A 449 33.83 -8.89 -10.43
N ALA A 450 35.13 -8.79 -10.77
CA ALA A 450 35.99 -9.96 -10.94
C ALA A 450 36.14 -10.79 -9.66
N GLN A 451 36.04 -10.13 -8.49
CA GLN A 451 36.15 -10.75 -7.17
C GLN A 451 34.80 -11.21 -6.59
N SER A 452 33.67 -10.88 -7.23
CA SER A 452 32.36 -11.27 -6.72
C SER A 452 32.10 -12.77 -6.90
N LYS A 453 31.43 -13.35 -5.90
CA LYS A 453 30.93 -14.72 -5.92
C LYS A 453 29.50 -14.82 -6.47
N THR A 454 28.81 -13.69 -6.62
CA THR A 454 27.43 -13.60 -7.10
C THR A 454 27.38 -12.89 -8.44
N THR A 455 26.19 -12.83 -9.04
CA THR A 455 25.97 -12.10 -10.30
C THR A 455 25.83 -10.58 -10.12
N GLU A 456 25.64 -10.10 -8.89
CA GLU A 456 25.35 -8.70 -8.54
C GLU A 456 24.08 -8.14 -9.21
N ARG A 457 23.23 -9.00 -9.78
CA ARG A 457 22.01 -8.57 -10.48
C ARG A 457 20.96 -8.07 -9.51
N ARG A 458 20.85 -8.66 -8.31
CA ARG A 458 19.88 -8.23 -7.30
C ARG A 458 20.24 -6.87 -6.74
N ARG A 459 21.53 -6.59 -6.52
CA ARG A 459 22.02 -5.26 -6.14
C ARG A 459 21.67 -4.19 -7.17
N GLN A 460 21.83 -4.50 -8.46
CA GLN A 460 21.46 -3.58 -9.54
C GLN A 460 19.95 -3.35 -9.64
N LEU A 461 19.14 -4.40 -9.47
CA LEU A 461 17.69 -4.28 -9.36
C LEU A 461 17.28 -3.41 -8.16
N ALA A 462 17.87 -3.64 -6.99
CA ALA A 462 17.57 -2.88 -5.78
C ALA A 462 17.93 -1.40 -5.93
N ASN A 463 19.07 -1.09 -6.57
CA ASN A 463 19.46 0.28 -6.89
C ASN A 463 18.47 0.95 -7.86
N TRP A 464 17.92 0.22 -8.83
CA TRP A 464 16.91 0.76 -9.74
C TRP A 464 15.57 1.02 -9.04
N ILE A 465 15.14 0.12 -8.14
CA ILE A 465 13.94 0.32 -7.32
C ILE A 465 14.11 1.56 -6.45
N THR A 466 15.30 1.76 -5.88
CA THR A 466 15.58 2.84 -4.93
C THR A 466 16.16 4.11 -5.55
N ASP A 467 16.23 4.18 -6.89
CA ASP A 467 16.69 5.38 -7.58
C ASP A 467 15.71 6.54 -7.27
N PRO A 468 16.19 7.72 -6.84
CA PRO A 468 15.33 8.88 -6.58
C PRO A 468 14.49 9.33 -7.79
N SER A 469 14.91 8.97 -9.00
CA SER A 469 14.18 9.24 -10.24
C SER A 469 13.12 8.17 -10.55
N ASN A 470 13.06 7.08 -9.79
CA ASN A 470 12.00 6.09 -9.88
C ASN A 470 10.74 6.66 -9.22
N PRO A 471 9.67 6.94 -9.99
CA PRO A 471 8.50 7.61 -9.47
C PRO A 471 7.62 6.73 -8.57
N LEU A 472 7.71 5.40 -8.68
CA LEU A 472 6.78 4.49 -8.02
C LEU A 472 7.15 4.27 -6.56
N THR A 473 8.40 3.93 -6.28
CA THR A 473 8.86 3.55 -4.94
C THR A 473 8.58 4.60 -3.87
N PRO A 474 8.90 5.91 -4.04
CA PRO A 474 8.59 6.90 -3.01
C PRO A 474 7.08 7.12 -2.88
N ARG A 475 6.30 7.12 -3.98
CA ARG A 475 4.83 7.25 -3.94
C ARG A 475 4.17 6.08 -3.20
N VAL A 476 4.58 4.85 -3.51
CA VAL A 476 4.07 3.64 -2.88
C VAL A 476 4.42 3.62 -1.39
N ALA A 477 5.66 3.96 -1.02
CA ALA A 477 6.08 4.02 0.37
C ALA A 477 5.22 4.99 1.18
N VAL A 478 5.11 6.26 0.75
CA VAL A 478 4.33 7.26 1.50
C VAL A 478 2.83 6.98 1.48
N ASN A 479 2.31 6.36 0.41
CA ASN A 479 0.90 5.95 0.35
C ASN A 479 0.56 4.91 1.43
N ARG A 480 1.47 3.97 1.69
CA ARG A 480 1.29 2.97 2.76
C ARG A 480 1.44 3.59 4.16
N LEU A 481 2.40 4.51 4.34
CA LEU A 481 2.48 5.26 5.61
C LEU A 481 1.19 6.04 5.86
N TRP A 482 0.65 6.69 4.83
CA TRP A 482 -0.63 7.41 4.88
C TRP A 482 -1.78 6.46 5.22
N GLN A 483 -1.89 5.32 4.52
CA GLN A 483 -2.96 4.34 4.70
C GLN A 483 -3.13 3.93 6.15
N HIS A 484 -2.04 3.64 6.86
CA HIS A 484 -2.13 3.14 8.23
C HIS A 484 -2.52 4.21 9.26
N HIS A 485 -2.29 5.50 8.95
CA HIS A 485 -2.72 6.63 9.79
C HIS A 485 -4.15 7.11 9.47
N PHE A 486 -4.52 7.12 8.19
CA PHE A 486 -5.79 7.69 7.73
C PHE A 486 -6.86 6.64 7.41
N GLY A 487 -6.53 5.35 7.45
CA GLY A 487 -7.44 4.22 7.23
C GLY A 487 -7.47 3.70 5.80
N HIS A 488 -7.18 4.54 4.81
CA HIS A 488 -7.02 4.15 3.40
C HIS A 488 -5.89 4.97 2.76
N GLY A 489 -5.25 4.43 1.71
CA GLY A 489 -4.25 5.17 0.95
C GLY A 489 -4.83 6.39 0.23
N LEU A 490 -3.96 7.35 -0.16
CA LEU A 490 -4.32 8.37 -1.15
C LEU A 490 -4.68 7.70 -2.47
N VAL A 491 -3.92 6.67 -2.84
CA VAL A 491 -4.28 5.64 -3.80
C VAL A 491 -4.83 4.47 -3.00
N SER A 492 -6.15 4.25 -3.07
CA SER A 492 -6.80 3.21 -2.27
C SER A 492 -6.44 1.79 -2.70
N SER A 493 -5.95 1.59 -3.93
CA SER A 493 -5.39 0.31 -4.37
C SER A 493 -3.89 0.26 -4.08
N SER A 494 -3.51 0.07 -2.82
CA SER A 494 -2.11 0.20 -2.37
C SER A 494 -1.10 -0.72 -3.07
N ASP A 495 -1.57 -1.82 -3.66
CA ASP A 495 -0.75 -2.81 -4.38
C ASP A 495 -0.82 -2.66 -5.92
N ASN A 496 -1.60 -1.69 -6.43
CA ASN A 496 -1.74 -1.47 -7.87
C ASN A 496 -1.83 0.03 -8.21
N PHE A 497 -0.74 0.60 -8.71
CA PHE A 497 -0.60 1.97 -9.22
C PHE A 497 -0.75 2.02 -10.75
N GLY A 498 -1.01 0.88 -11.38
CA GLY A 498 -1.27 0.73 -12.81
C GLY A 498 -2.68 1.15 -13.21
N PHE A 499 -3.08 0.77 -14.43
CA PHE A 499 -4.31 1.21 -15.08
C PHE A 499 -5.58 0.80 -14.34
N ASN A 500 -5.64 -0.44 -13.85
CA ASN A 500 -6.78 -0.94 -13.07
C ASN A 500 -6.72 -0.52 -11.60
N GLY A 501 -5.63 0.15 -11.20
CA GLY A 501 -5.53 0.81 -9.91
C GLY A 501 -6.44 2.03 -9.82
N GLN A 502 -6.75 2.42 -8.60
CA GLN A 502 -7.46 3.66 -8.30
C GLN A 502 -6.50 4.85 -8.50
N LYS A 503 -7.03 5.96 -8.99
CA LYS A 503 -6.27 7.23 -9.04
C LYS A 503 -6.18 7.85 -7.63
N PRO A 504 -5.12 8.62 -7.35
CA PRO A 504 -4.97 9.27 -6.05
C PRO A 504 -6.11 10.27 -5.80
N SER A 505 -6.64 10.32 -4.57
CA SER A 505 -7.60 11.35 -4.16
C SER A 505 -6.98 12.75 -4.14
N HIS A 506 -5.69 12.83 -3.80
CA HIS A 506 -4.89 14.06 -3.74
C HIS A 506 -3.55 13.83 -4.45
N PRO A 507 -3.47 13.91 -5.79
CA PRO A 507 -2.25 13.64 -6.54
C PRO A 507 -1.08 14.54 -6.13
N GLU A 508 -1.34 15.84 -5.95
CA GLU A 508 -0.29 16.79 -5.57
C GLU A 508 0.24 16.55 -4.14
N LEU A 509 -0.63 16.13 -3.21
CA LEU A 509 -0.21 15.75 -1.86
C LEU A 509 0.66 14.49 -1.87
N LEU A 510 0.28 13.49 -2.68
CA LEU A 510 1.06 12.26 -2.84
C LEU A 510 2.47 12.57 -3.34
N ASP A 511 2.58 13.40 -4.38
CA ASP A 511 3.87 13.79 -4.96
C ASP A 511 4.68 14.66 -4.00
N TRP A 512 4.03 15.58 -3.29
CA TRP A 512 4.70 16.39 -2.28
C TRP A 512 5.26 15.54 -1.13
N LEU A 513 4.50 14.56 -0.65
CA LEU A 513 4.96 13.62 0.39
C LEU A 513 6.09 12.72 -0.11
N ALA A 514 5.98 12.21 -1.34
CA ALA A 514 7.01 11.39 -1.96
C ALA A 514 8.33 12.17 -2.13
N ASP A 515 8.29 13.43 -2.61
CA ASP A 515 9.47 14.29 -2.69
C ASP A 515 10.04 14.60 -1.29
N ALA A 516 9.18 14.92 -0.33
CA ALA A 516 9.61 15.17 1.06
C ALA A 516 10.30 13.95 1.68
N PHE A 517 9.81 12.75 1.39
CA PHE A 517 10.39 11.49 1.86
C PHE A 517 11.78 11.23 1.29
N VAL A 518 11.95 11.40 -0.03
CA VAL A 518 13.26 11.25 -0.68
C VAL A 518 14.25 12.31 -0.18
N ARG A 519 13.84 13.58 -0.13
CA ARG A 519 14.70 14.69 0.38
C ARG A 519 15.02 14.56 1.86
N GLY A 520 14.14 13.93 2.64
CA GLY A 520 14.33 13.61 4.04
C GLY A 520 15.27 12.42 4.28
N GLY A 521 15.95 11.92 3.24
CA GLY A 521 16.87 10.79 3.34
C GLY A 521 16.14 9.46 3.54
N TRP A 522 14.95 9.31 2.96
CA TRP A 522 14.14 8.09 3.00
C TRP A 522 13.75 7.64 4.42
N LYS A 523 13.71 8.57 5.38
CA LYS A 523 13.37 8.32 6.78
C LYS A 523 11.86 8.33 7.00
N SER A 524 11.31 7.30 7.64
CA SER A 524 9.85 7.16 7.82
C SER A 524 9.35 7.94 9.04
N LYS A 525 10.12 8.01 10.14
CA LYS A 525 9.70 8.70 11.37
C LYS A 525 9.38 10.18 11.15
N PRO A 526 10.16 10.97 10.38
CA PRO A 526 9.78 12.35 10.07
C PRO A 526 8.46 12.47 9.28
N ILE A 527 8.15 11.50 8.41
CA ILE A 527 6.89 11.48 7.67
C ILE A 527 5.72 11.13 8.58
N HIS A 528 5.88 10.17 9.51
CA HIS A 528 4.88 9.91 10.55
C HIS A 528 4.62 11.15 11.40
N PHE A 529 5.68 11.80 11.88
CA PHE A 529 5.56 13.02 12.66
C PHE A 529 4.78 14.09 11.90
N LEU A 530 5.10 14.31 10.62
CA LEU A 530 4.41 15.27 9.78
C LEU A 530 2.92 14.95 9.59
N MET A 531 2.59 13.68 9.33
CA MET A 531 1.20 13.22 9.21
C MET A 531 0.43 13.42 10.51
N MET A 532 0.97 12.96 11.63
CA MET A 532 0.27 12.98 12.91
C MET A 532 0.12 14.39 13.49
N THR A 533 1.09 15.28 13.24
CA THR A 533 1.01 16.69 13.64
C THR A 533 0.15 17.57 12.72
N SER A 534 -0.39 17.01 11.63
CA SER A 534 -1.38 17.69 10.79
C SER A 534 -2.72 17.84 11.51
N GLN A 535 -3.45 18.91 11.17
CA GLN A 535 -4.82 19.09 11.62
C GLN A 535 -5.74 18.08 10.96
N ALA A 536 -5.44 17.65 9.74
CA ALA A 536 -6.15 16.56 9.06
C ALA A 536 -6.17 15.28 9.89
N TYR A 537 -5.04 14.86 10.46
CA TYR A 537 -4.96 13.69 11.34
C TYR A 537 -5.68 13.93 12.67
N GLN A 538 -5.62 15.13 13.22
CA GLN A 538 -6.17 15.47 14.55
C GLN A 538 -7.67 15.76 14.55
N GLN A 539 -8.36 15.57 13.43
CA GLN A 539 -9.82 15.68 13.33
C GLN A 539 -10.55 14.67 14.24
N ALA A 540 -11.74 15.03 14.70
CA ALA A 540 -12.69 14.14 15.35
C ALA A 540 -13.31 13.17 14.34
N THR A 541 -13.80 12.03 14.83
CA THR A 541 -14.52 11.05 13.98
C THR A 541 -15.96 11.45 13.70
N VAL A 542 -16.49 12.42 14.45
CA VAL A 542 -17.85 12.96 14.29
C VAL A 542 -17.77 14.35 13.71
N HIS A 543 -18.53 14.57 12.63
CA HIS A 543 -18.69 15.89 12.01
C HIS A 543 -20.15 16.35 12.17
N PRO A 544 -20.40 17.63 12.51
CA PRO A 544 -21.77 18.19 12.55
C PRO A 544 -22.61 18.03 11.26
N ASN A 545 -21.96 17.93 10.09
CA ASN A 545 -22.60 17.84 8.78
C ASN A 545 -22.52 16.41 8.21
N HIS A 546 -22.26 15.40 9.05
CA HIS A 546 -22.00 14.02 8.63
C HIS A 546 -23.03 13.49 7.63
N GLU A 547 -24.33 13.72 7.88
CA GLU A 547 -25.40 13.22 6.99
C GLU A 547 -25.34 13.80 5.58
N SER A 548 -24.93 15.05 5.42
CA SER A 548 -24.77 15.68 4.11
C SER A 548 -23.46 15.27 3.44
N TYR A 549 -22.39 15.12 4.20
CA TYR A 549 -21.05 14.87 3.65
C TYR A 549 -20.88 13.41 3.25
N SER A 550 -21.45 12.48 4.00
CA SER A 550 -21.44 11.05 3.64
C SER A 550 -22.19 10.75 2.34
N LYS A 551 -23.17 11.59 1.95
CA LYS A 551 -23.85 11.47 0.64
C LYS A 551 -22.96 11.89 -0.52
N LYS A 552 -21.94 12.73 -0.28
CA LYS A 552 -20.97 13.19 -1.29
C LYS A 552 -19.71 12.31 -1.31
N ASP A 553 -19.21 11.95 -0.13
CA ASP A 553 -17.96 11.21 0.07
C ASP A 553 -18.12 10.25 1.26
N ALA A 554 -18.83 9.15 1.03
CA ALA A 554 -19.13 8.13 2.05
C ALA A 554 -17.86 7.48 2.62
N ASP A 555 -16.88 7.24 1.74
CA ASP A 555 -15.62 6.57 2.04
C ASP A 555 -14.61 7.50 2.73
N ASN A 556 -14.95 8.79 2.90
CA ASN A 556 -14.07 9.81 3.48
C ASN A 556 -12.75 9.99 2.71
N ARG A 557 -12.77 9.79 1.38
CA ARG A 557 -11.60 9.93 0.50
C ARG A 557 -10.99 11.32 0.51
N LEU A 558 -11.81 12.33 0.80
CA LEU A 558 -11.43 13.74 0.89
C LEU A 558 -10.94 14.14 2.29
N VAL A 559 -10.98 13.23 3.26
CA VAL A 559 -10.42 13.41 4.62
C VAL A 559 -11.09 14.57 5.36
N TRP A 560 -12.42 14.65 5.28
CA TRP A 560 -13.23 15.66 5.99
C TRP A 560 -13.46 15.30 7.47
N ARG A 561 -12.99 14.15 7.93
CA ARG A 561 -12.97 13.71 9.34
C ARG A 561 -11.92 12.62 9.55
N ALA A 562 -11.69 12.24 10.81
CA ALA A 562 -10.99 11.00 11.12
C ALA A 562 -11.88 9.76 10.90
N ILE A 563 -11.27 8.64 10.52
CA ILE A 563 -11.96 7.36 10.32
C ILE A 563 -12.06 6.61 11.65
N ARG A 564 -13.24 6.06 11.94
CA ARG A 564 -13.40 5.11 13.06
C ARG A 564 -12.77 3.79 12.64
N ARG A 565 -11.72 3.36 13.35
CA ARG A 565 -11.05 2.09 13.09
C ARG A 565 -11.27 1.09 14.21
N ARG A 566 -11.62 -0.14 13.82
CA ARG A 566 -11.51 -1.32 14.66
C ARG A 566 -10.02 -1.63 14.86
N GLN A 567 -9.63 -2.03 16.06
CA GLN A 567 -8.28 -2.56 16.28
C GLN A 567 -8.06 -3.82 15.44
N ASP A 568 -6.88 -3.98 14.84
CA ASP A 568 -6.48 -5.24 14.22
C ASP A 568 -6.28 -6.35 15.27
N ALA A 569 -6.21 -7.60 14.81
CA ALA A 569 -6.21 -8.77 15.68
C ALA A 569 -5.06 -8.74 16.72
N GLU A 570 -3.87 -8.36 16.28
CA GLU A 570 -2.69 -8.25 17.12
C GLU A 570 -2.84 -7.14 18.16
N ALA A 571 -3.27 -5.93 17.76
CA ALA A 571 -3.50 -4.83 18.69
C ALA A 571 -4.61 -5.16 19.70
N LEU A 572 -5.68 -5.82 19.27
CA LEU A 572 -6.78 -6.21 20.15
C LEU A 572 -6.32 -7.21 21.22
N ARG A 573 -5.60 -8.27 20.83
CA ARG A 573 -5.04 -9.23 21.78
C ARG A 573 -4.04 -8.57 22.72
N ASP A 574 -3.14 -7.74 22.19
CA ASP A 574 -2.14 -7.04 22.99
C ASP A 574 -2.77 -6.03 23.96
N ALA A 575 -3.86 -5.36 23.56
CA ALA A 575 -4.65 -4.49 24.42
C ALA A 575 -5.28 -5.27 25.58
N ILE A 576 -5.85 -6.45 25.32
CA ILE A 576 -6.40 -7.33 26.37
C ILE A 576 -5.31 -7.73 27.37
N LEU A 577 -4.13 -8.13 26.88
CA LEU A 577 -2.98 -8.45 27.74
C LEU A 577 -2.46 -7.24 28.52
N SER A 578 -2.48 -6.06 27.92
CA SER A 578 -2.04 -4.82 28.54
C SER A 578 -2.93 -4.47 29.73
N VAL A 579 -4.25 -4.46 29.52
CA VAL A 579 -5.19 -4.11 30.60
C VAL A 579 -5.23 -5.19 31.69
N SER A 580 -4.98 -6.45 31.37
CA SER A 580 -4.87 -7.53 32.37
C SER A 580 -3.51 -7.59 33.09
N GLY A 581 -2.55 -6.73 32.73
CA GLY A 581 -1.21 -6.71 33.31
C GLY A 581 -0.35 -7.93 32.95
N GLN A 582 -0.72 -8.65 31.89
CA GLN A 582 -0.01 -9.86 31.43
C GLN A 582 0.90 -9.62 30.23
N LEU A 583 0.83 -8.43 29.63
CA LEU A 583 1.64 -8.10 28.48
C LEU A 583 3.12 -8.08 28.83
N ASP A 584 3.88 -8.91 28.14
CA ASP A 584 5.33 -8.96 28.17
C ASP A 584 5.89 -8.11 27.02
N LEU A 585 6.60 -7.05 27.40
CA LEU A 585 7.19 -6.04 26.52
C LEU A 585 8.61 -6.39 26.03
N ARG A 586 9.09 -7.63 26.24
CA ARG A 586 10.37 -8.08 25.67
C ARG A 586 10.34 -8.06 24.14
N VAL A 587 11.20 -7.21 23.57
CA VAL A 587 11.39 -7.05 22.12
C VAL A 587 12.37 -8.10 21.60
N GLY A 588 11.99 -8.77 20.51
CA GLY A 588 12.81 -9.71 19.76
C GLY A 588 12.93 -11.11 20.40
N GLY A 589 13.70 -11.98 19.77
CA GLY A 589 13.89 -13.37 20.15
C GLY A 589 12.89 -14.35 19.49
N PRO A 590 13.09 -15.67 19.68
CA PRO A 590 12.24 -16.68 19.08
C PRO A 590 10.75 -16.50 19.37
N SER A 591 9.89 -16.96 18.46
CA SER A 591 8.45 -16.91 18.64
C SER A 591 7.95 -17.87 19.69
N PHE A 592 6.88 -17.50 20.39
CA PHE A 592 6.19 -18.41 21.31
C PHE A 592 5.08 -19.17 20.57
N ARG A 593 4.86 -20.43 20.93
CA ARG A 593 3.75 -21.22 20.38
C ARG A 593 2.50 -20.97 21.23
N PRO A 594 1.42 -20.41 20.66
CA PRO A 594 0.23 -20.08 21.44
C PRO A 594 -0.50 -21.34 21.90
N VAL A 595 -1.23 -21.24 23.01
CA VAL A 595 -2.23 -22.25 23.36
C VAL A 595 -3.38 -22.17 22.35
N ILE A 596 -3.68 -23.30 21.70
CA ILE A 596 -4.79 -23.43 20.74
C ILE A 596 -5.83 -24.36 21.32
N ASN A 597 -7.11 -23.99 21.17
CA ASN A 597 -8.22 -24.80 21.65
C ASN A 597 -8.27 -26.16 20.91
N PRO A 598 -8.48 -27.31 21.59
CA PRO A 598 -8.47 -28.62 20.94
C PRO A 598 -9.42 -28.74 19.75
N GLU A 599 -10.61 -28.13 19.81
CA GLU A 599 -11.58 -28.16 18.71
C GLU A 599 -11.06 -27.44 17.45
N ALA A 600 -10.15 -26.48 17.59
CA ALA A 600 -9.51 -25.82 16.45
C ALA A 600 -8.37 -26.66 15.84
N LEU A 601 -7.96 -27.73 16.52
CA LEU A 601 -7.01 -28.72 16.00
C LEU A 601 -7.72 -29.90 15.31
N ASP A 602 -9.02 -30.08 15.60
CA ASP A 602 -9.86 -31.14 15.02
C ASP A 602 -10.08 -30.86 13.52
N GLY A 603 -9.39 -31.65 12.67
CA GLY A 603 -9.45 -31.53 11.21
C GLY A 603 -8.08 -31.38 10.55
N LEU A 604 -7.02 -31.14 11.32
CA LEU A 604 -5.67 -31.07 10.78
C LEU A 604 -5.07 -32.47 10.63
N SER A 605 -4.49 -32.74 9.46
CA SER A 605 -4.00 -34.06 9.05
C SER A 605 -2.87 -34.60 9.95
N ASN A 606 -2.25 -33.76 10.79
CA ASN A 606 -1.12 -34.15 11.62
C ASN A 606 -1.08 -33.43 12.98
N ILE A 607 -2.03 -33.79 13.85
CA ILE A 607 -2.21 -33.15 15.17
C ILE A 607 -0.93 -33.12 16.02
N LYS A 608 -0.11 -34.17 15.91
CA LYS A 608 1.17 -34.32 16.65
C LYS A 608 2.25 -33.31 16.24
N THR A 609 2.14 -32.69 15.06
CA THR A 609 3.04 -31.62 14.61
C THR A 609 2.57 -30.22 15.05
N HIS A 610 1.39 -30.10 15.66
CA HIS A 610 1.03 -28.89 16.40
C HIS A 610 1.81 -28.91 17.69
N ALA A 611 3.00 -28.35 17.60
CA ALA A 611 3.98 -28.39 18.67
C ALA A 611 3.37 -27.92 20.00
N THR A 612 3.81 -28.57 21.07
CA THR A 612 3.50 -28.25 22.46
C THR A 612 3.52 -26.73 22.67
N PRO A 613 2.49 -26.15 23.29
CA PRO A 613 2.46 -24.71 23.53
C PRO A 613 3.67 -24.28 24.36
N SER A 614 4.16 -23.06 24.10
CA SER A 614 5.21 -22.45 24.92
C SER A 614 4.75 -22.32 26.38
N PRO A 615 5.68 -22.23 27.36
CA PRO A 615 5.34 -22.03 28.77
C PRO A 615 4.42 -20.83 28.99
N ALA A 616 3.63 -20.86 30.07
CA ALA A 616 2.68 -19.80 30.42
C ALA A 616 3.33 -18.40 30.52
N SER A 617 4.60 -18.32 30.92
CA SER A 617 5.37 -17.08 31.00
C SER A 617 5.64 -16.42 29.64
N GLU A 618 5.56 -17.16 28.53
CA GLU A 618 5.72 -16.62 27.18
C GLU A 618 4.40 -16.28 26.50
N GLN A 619 3.28 -16.80 26.99
CA GLN A 619 1.95 -16.55 26.40
C GLN A 619 1.55 -15.08 26.48
N GLY A 620 2.14 -14.31 27.40
CA GLY A 620 1.91 -12.87 27.55
C GLY A 620 2.67 -12.00 26.53
N ARG A 621 3.54 -12.56 25.70
CA ARG A 621 4.28 -11.79 24.70
C ARG A 621 3.35 -11.15 23.67
N ARG A 622 3.80 -10.03 23.11
CA ARG A 622 3.13 -9.35 22.00
C ARG A 622 2.80 -10.32 20.88
N SER A 623 1.66 -10.12 20.26
CA SER A 623 1.10 -11.00 19.23
C SER A 623 1.99 -11.10 17.99
N LEU A 624 2.84 -10.09 17.73
CA LEU A 624 3.89 -10.14 16.71
C LEU A 624 4.89 -11.30 16.89
N TYR A 625 5.11 -11.72 18.14
CA TYR A 625 6.00 -12.84 18.51
C TYR A 625 5.26 -14.18 18.60
N MET A 626 3.98 -14.22 18.23
CA MET A 626 3.23 -15.46 18.13
C MET A 626 3.72 -16.24 16.91
N TYR A 627 4.02 -17.52 17.10
CA TYR A 627 4.44 -18.40 16.02
C TYR A 627 3.35 -18.50 14.95
N SER A 628 3.67 -18.06 13.73
CA SER A 628 2.75 -18.04 12.60
C SER A 628 2.96 -19.27 11.71
N ARG A 629 1.95 -20.14 11.66
CA ARG A 629 1.93 -21.36 10.84
C ARG A 629 0.94 -21.20 9.69
N ARG A 630 1.39 -21.50 8.46
CA ARG A 630 0.57 -21.31 7.25
C ARG A 630 -0.67 -22.21 7.21
N SER A 631 -0.55 -23.47 7.66
CA SER A 631 -1.68 -24.40 7.69
C SER A 631 -2.68 -24.12 8.82
N LEU A 632 -2.31 -23.33 9.83
CA LEU A 632 -3.17 -22.96 10.95
C LEU A 632 -2.73 -21.62 11.55
N ILE A 633 -3.28 -20.54 11.03
CA ILE A 633 -3.21 -19.23 11.68
C ILE A 633 -4.11 -19.29 12.93
N HIS A 634 -3.65 -18.70 14.04
CA HIS A 634 -4.38 -18.74 15.30
C HIS A 634 -5.85 -18.27 15.13
N PRO A 635 -6.87 -18.98 15.65
CA PRO A 635 -8.29 -18.67 15.39
C PRO A 635 -8.72 -17.25 15.76
N LEU A 636 -8.18 -16.69 16.84
CA LEU A 636 -8.43 -15.28 17.19
C LEU A 636 -7.87 -14.32 16.12
N MET A 637 -6.73 -14.65 15.50
CA MET A 637 -6.12 -13.82 14.47
C MET A 637 -6.96 -13.85 13.19
N THR A 638 -7.39 -15.03 12.75
CA THR A 638 -8.24 -15.18 11.57
C THR A 638 -9.62 -14.55 11.75
N THR A 639 -10.24 -14.70 12.94
CA THR A 639 -11.54 -14.09 13.25
C THR A 639 -11.53 -12.57 13.12
N PHE A 640 -10.38 -11.94 13.40
CA PHE A 640 -10.20 -10.50 13.34
C PHE A 640 -9.41 -10.04 12.10
N ASP A 641 -9.54 -10.80 11.01
CA ASP A 641 -9.07 -10.49 9.65
C ASP A 641 -7.54 -10.43 9.48
N ALA A 642 -6.78 -11.30 10.17
CA ALA A 642 -5.37 -11.53 9.81
C ALA A 642 -5.28 -12.04 8.36
N CYS A 643 -4.32 -11.53 7.60
CA CYS A 643 -4.20 -11.83 6.18
C CYS A 643 -3.70 -13.26 5.92
N ASP A 644 -4.01 -13.76 4.73
CA ASP A 644 -3.31 -14.93 4.19
C ASP A 644 -1.82 -14.62 4.10
N THR A 645 -1.00 -15.54 4.58
CA THR A 645 0.45 -15.38 4.56
C THR A 645 1.05 -15.81 3.23
N THR A 646 0.32 -16.46 2.32
CA THR A 646 0.85 -17.05 1.06
C THR A 646 1.07 -16.02 -0.04
N LEU A 647 0.40 -14.87 0.04
CA LEU A 647 0.48 -13.78 -0.95
C LEU A 647 0.77 -12.45 -0.25
N PRO A 648 1.44 -11.50 -0.93
CA PRO A 648 1.69 -10.19 -0.35
C PRO A 648 0.34 -9.51 -0.05
N CYS A 649 0.20 -8.90 1.12
CA CYS A 649 -1.01 -8.20 1.53
C CYS A 649 -0.69 -6.74 1.88
N GLY A 650 -1.01 -5.80 0.97
CA GLY A 650 -0.85 -4.37 1.22
C GLY A 650 -2.03 -3.72 1.96
N GLU A 651 -3.19 -4.37 1.97
CA GLU A 651 -4.36 -3.95 2.73
C GLU A 651 -5.12 -5.18 3.23
N ARG A 652 -5.38 -5.23 4.54
CA ARG A 652 -6.22 -6.27 5.14
C ARG A 652 -7.68 -5.89 4.99
N ASP A 653 -8.53 -6.89 4.77
CA ASP A 653 -9.96 -6.71 4.92
C ASP A 653 -10.30 -6.31 6.37
N ILE A 654 -11.29 -5.44 6.55
CA ILE A 654 -11.81 -5.09 7.88
C ILE A 654 -13.28 -5.39 7.91
N SER A 655 -13.63 -6.49 8.57
CA SER A 655 -15.01 -6.88 8.82
C SER A 655 -15.47 -6.44 10.22
N VAL A 656 -16.78 -6.20 10.34
CA VAL A 656 -17.48 -5.96 11.60
C VAL A 656 -18.69 -6.90 11.62
N VAL A 657 -18.50 -8.10 12.15
CA VAL A 657 -19.47 -9.20 12.07
C VAL A 657 -19.76 -9.81 13.42
N ALA A 658 -20.97 -10.36 13.61
CA ALA A 658 -21.40 -10.95 14.88
C ALA A 658 -20.45 -12.05 15.42
N PRO A 659 -19.84 -12.93 14.59
CA PRO A 659 -18.85 -13.89 15.06
C PRO A 659 -17.67 -13.30 15.83
N GLN A 660 -17.23 -12.08 15.51
CA GLN A 660 -16.13 -11.41 16.23
C GLN A 660 -16.52 -11.07 17.67
N ALA A 661 -17.71 -10.48 17.86
CA ALA A 661 -18.23 -10.18 19.19
C ALA A 661 -18.48 -11.48 19.98
N LEU A 662 -18.96 -12.55 19.32
CA LEU A 662 -19.14 -13.87 19.95
C LEU A 662 -17.81 -14.52 20.34
N ALA A 663 -16.74 -14.33 19.55
CA ALA A 663 -15.42 -14.84 19.88
C ALA A 663 -14.85 -14.18 21.15
N LEU A 664 -15.07 -12.88 21.35
CA LEU A 664 -14.69 -12.19 22.58
C LEU A 664 -15.61 -12.56 23.76
N LEU A 665 -16.89 -12.80 23.49
CA LEU A 665 -17.87 -13.17 24.52
C LEU A 665 -17.63 -14.59 25.06
N ASN A 666 -17.24 -15.55 24.21
CA ASN A 666 -17.12 -16.96 24.61
C ASN A 666 -15.67 -17.44 24.76
N GLY A 667 -14.69 -16.59 24.43
CA GLY A 667 -13.29 -16.97 24.41
C GLY A 667 -12.72 -17.18 25.81
N ALA A 668 -12.21 -18.38 26.11
CA ALA A 668 -11.55 -18.71 27.37
C ALA A 668 -10.40 -17.74 27.71
N PHE A 669 -9.65 -17.31 26.69
CA PHE A 669 -8.62 -16.28 26.83
C PHE A 669 -9.19 -14.97 27.41
N VAL A 670 -10.30 -14.46 26.88
CA VAL A 670 -10.89 -13.19 27.33
C VAL A 670 -11.46 -13.33 28.74
N HIS A 671 -12.09 -14.46 29.07
CA HIS A 671 -12.56 -14.73 30.43
C HIS A 671 -11.42 -14.73 31.45
N GLU A 672 -10.33 -15.42 31.16
CA GLU A 672 -9.14 -15.46 32.02
C GLU A 672 -8.53 -14.06 32.20
N GLN A 673 -8.40 -13.29 31.11
CA GLN A 673 -7.89 -11.92 31.22
C GLN A 673 -8.85 -11.01 31.99
N SER A 674 -10.17 -11.21 31.88
CA SER A 674 -11.18 -10.46 32.65
C SER A 674 -11.06 -10.71 34.15
N ARG A 675 -10.81 -11.95 34.54
CA ARG A 675 -10.53 -12.34 35.92
C ARG A 675 -9.28 -11.63 36.46
N ARG A 676 -8.19 -11.62 35.69
CA ARG A 676 -6.93 -10.94 36.08
C ARG A 676 -7.11 -9.43 36.24
N VAL A 677 -7.88 -8.78 35.37
CA VAL A 677 -8.23 -7.35 35.53
C VAL A 677 -8.96 -7.14 36.86
N ALA A 678 -9.95 -7.98 37.18
CA ALA A 678 -10.70 -7.88 38.43
C ALA A 678 -9.82 -8.06 39.67
N GLU A 679 -8.91 -9.04 39.66
CA GLU A 679 -7.94 -9.27 40.75
C GLU A 679 -7.05 -8.04 40.98
N LEU A 680 -6.54 -7.42 39.91
CA LEU A 680 -5.71 -6.21 40.00
C LEU A 680 -6.47 -4.99 40.52
N VAL A 681 -7.74 -4.84 40.11
CA VAL A 681 -8.60 -3.76 40.60
C VAL A 681 -8.90 -3.95 42.09
N LEU A 682 -9.27 -5.17 42.52
CA LEU A 682 -9.56 -5.46 43.92
C LEU A 682 -8.33 -5.35 44.83
N ALA A 683 -7.13 -5.57 44.30
CA ALA A 683 -5.89 -5.39 45.06
C ALA A 683 -5.59 -3.91 45.38
N THR A 684 -6.18 -2.97 44.64
CA THR A 684 -5.91 -1.52 44.79
C THR A 684 -7.13 -0.72 45.24
N ALA A 685 -8.34 -1.23 45.02
CA ALA A 685 -9.58 -0.62 45.49
C ALA A 685 -9.79 -0.87 46.98
N SER A 686 -10.40 0.11 47.67
CA SER A 686 -10.98 -0.14 49.00
C SER A 686 -12.14 -1.13 48.89
N GLN A 687 -12.71 -1.61 50.01
CA GLN A 687 -13.93 -2.44 49.99
C GLN A 687 -15.17 -1.74 49.38
N ASP A 688 -15.02 -0.50 48.89
CA ASP A 688 -16.03 0.23 48.14
C ASP A 688 -16.21 -0.30 46.71
N ARG A 689 -17.46 -0.66 46.41
CA ARG A 689 -17.88 -1.12 45.08
C ARG A 689 -17.77 -0.02 44.02
N ALA A 690 -18.05 1.24 44.37
CA ALA A 690 -17.97 2.34 43.41
C ALA A 690 -16.52 2.59 42.97
N ALA A 691 -15.58 2.58 43.92
CA ALA A 691 -14.15 2.64 43.64
C ALA A 691 -13.68 1.46 42.77
N SER A 692 -14.20 0.25 42.99
CA SER A 692 -13.89 -0.93 42.16
C SER A 692 -14.39 -0.77 40.72
N VAL A 693 -15.61 -0.26 40.51
CA VAL A 693 -16.15 0.05 39.17
C VAL A 693 -15.28 1.10 38.47
N GLU A 694 -14.96 2.19 39.16
CA GLU A 694 -14.11 3.24 38.58
C GLU A 694 -12.71 2.71 38.23
N GLY A 695 -12.12 1.87 39.10
CA GLY A 695 -10.84 1.20 38.83
C GLY A 695 -10.89 0.34 37.58
N ALA A 696 -11.95 -0.45 37.37
CA ALA A 696 -12.13 -1.26 36.17
C ALA A 696 -12.26 -0.39 34.90
N TRP A 697 -13.04 0.69 34.94
CA TRP A 697 -13.18 1.63 33.82
C TRP A 697 -11.86 2.30 33.48
N ARG A 698 -11.14 2.82 34.49
CA ARG A 698 -9.85 3.47 34.28
C ARG A 698 -8.84 2.48 33.72
N ARG A 699 -8.84 1.23 34.16
CA ARG A 699 -7.90 0.21 33.66
C ARG A 699 -8.20 -0.24 32.24
N VAL A 700 -9.47 -0.47 31.89
CA VAL A 700 -9.85 -1.03 30.58
C VAL A 700 -10.02 0.06 29.51
N LEU A 701 -10.59 1.22 29.87
CA LEU A 701 -10.99 2.29 28.95
C LEU A 701 -10.23 3.61 29.16
N ALA A 702 -9.29 3.66 30.11
CA ALA A 702 -8.47 4.84 30.42
C ALA A 702 -9.29 6.13 30.67
N ARG A 703 -10.48 5.99 31.25
CA ARG A 703 -11.35 7.09 31.72
C ARG A 703 -12.21 6.64 32.89
N SER A 704 -12.77 7.60 33.61
CA SER A 704 -13.82 7.31 34.59
C SER A 704 -15.17 7.03 33.90
N PRO A 705 -16.05 6.22 34.51
CA PRO A 705 -17.40 6.00 34.01
C PRO A 705 -18.23 7.27 34.11
N THR A 706 -19.17 7.47 33.18
CA THR A 706 -20.24 8.46 33.34
C THR A 706 -21.18 8.05 34.47
N LYS A 707 -22.01 8.97 34.96
CA LYS A 707 -22.98 8.68 36.04
C LYS A 707 -23.93 7.52 35.67
N THR A 708 -24.37 7.47 34.42
CA THR A 708 -25.26 6.41 33.92
C THR A 708 -24.54 5.06 33.83
N GLU A 709 -23.29 5.06 33.33
CA GLU A 709 -22.47 3.85 33.26
C GLU A 709 -22.15 3.31 34.65
N LEU A 710 -21.79 4.19 35.60
CA LEU A 710 -21.51 3.81 36.99
C LEU A 710 -22.74 3.16 37.64
N ALA A 711 -23.92 3.75 37.47
CA ALA A 711 -25.17 3.19 38.00
C ALA A 711 -25.47 1.80 37.41
N ALA A 712 -25.38 1.64 36.08
CA ALA A 712 -25.61 0.37 35.41
C ALA A 712 -24.58 -0.71 35.82
N ALA A 713 -23.32 -0.31 36.01
CA ALA A 713 -22.26 -1.19 36.47
C ALA A 713 -22.47 -1.68 37.90
N LEU A 714 -22.91 -0.80 38.81
CA LEU A 714 -23.23 -1.18 40.19
C LEU A 714 -24.40 -2.17 40.24
N GLU A 715 -25.44 -1.96 39.42
CA GLU A 715 -26.56 -2.90 39.29
C GLU A 715 -26.11 -4.25 38.71
N HIS A 716 -25.20 -4.24 37.72
CA HIS A 716 -24.61 -5.46 37.16
C HIS A 716 -23.83 -6.23 38.23
N LEU A 717 -22.95 -5.54 38.97
CA LEU A 717 -22.16 -6.17 40.05
C LEU A 717 -23.05 -6.77 41.13
N GLU A 718 -24.15 -6.12 41.51
CA GLU A 718 -25.10 -6.64 42.48
C GLU A 718 -25.75 -7.94 41.99
N ARG A 719 -26.26 -7.95 40.75
CA ARG A 719 -26.86 -9.15 40.13
C ARG A 719 -25.87 -10.31 40.03
N GLN A 720 -24.64 -10.02 39.59
CA GLN A 720 -23.60 -11.05 39.45
C GLN A 720 -23.11 -11.55 40.82
N SER A 721 -23.05 -10.69 41.83
CA SER A 721 -22.71 -11.10 43.20
C SER A 721 -23.74 -12.09 43.77
N ILE A 722 -25.02 -11.91 43.44
CA ILE A 722 -26.08 -12.88 43.81
C ILE A 722 -25.88 -14.20 43.06
N GLN A 723 -25.57 -14.14 41.76
CA GLN A 723 -25.36 -15.33 40.93
C GLN A 723 -24.18 -16.18 41.40
N PHE A 724 -23.08 -15.53 41.81
CA PHE A 724 -21.87 -16.21 42.29
C PHE A 724 -21.80 -16.40 43.81
N ARG A 725 -22.89 -16.14 44.55
CA ARG A 725 -22.88 -16.11 46.03
C ARG A 725 -22.33 -17.38 46.70
N ASP A 726 -22.51 -18.53 46.05
CA ASP A 726 -22.11 -19.85 46.55
C ASP A 726 -20.67 -20.22 46.09
N HIS A 727 -20.00 -19.34 45.33
CA HIS A 727 -18.63 -19.52 44.86
C HIS A 727 -17.62 -18.85 45.83
N PRO A 728 -16.48 -19.51 46.18
CA PRO A 728 -15.47 -18.95 47.09
C PRO A 728 -14.91 -17.58 46.65
N GLU A 729 -14.89 -17.32 45.36
CA GLU A 729 -14.40 -16.08 44.74
C GLU A 729 -15.52 -15.18 44.19
N ALA A 730 -16.71 -15.20 44.82
CA ALA A 730 -17.91 -14.50 44.34
C ALA A 730 -17.65 -13.03 43.94
N GLY A 731 -16.93 -12.28 44.77
CA GLY A 731 -16.61 -10.87 44.52
C GLY A 731 -15.72 -10.66 43.30
N THR A 732 -14.69 -11.50 43.15
CA THR A 732 -13.79 -11.47 41.98
C THR A 732 -14.54 -11.84 40.71
N LEU A 733 -15.38 -12.89 40.73
CA LEU A 733 -16.14 -13.30 39.56
C LEU A 733 -17.20 -12.27 39.13
N ALA A 734 -17.86 -11.61 40.09
CA ALA A 734 -18.79 -10.53 39.79
C ALA A 734 -18.09 -9.36 39.08
N LEU A 735 -16.91 -8.95 39.56
CA LEU A 735 -16.13 -7.89 38.92
C LEU A 735 -15.50 -8.35 37.60
N ALA A 736 -15.09 -9.62 37.49
CA ALA A 736 -14.58 -10.20 36.25
C ALA A 736 -15.66 -10.18 35.15
N SER A 737 -16.91 -10.46 35.49
CA SER A 737 -18.06 -10.33 34.58
C SER A 737 -18.22 -8.89 34.06
N LEU A 738 -18.03 -7.88 34.92
CA LEU A 738 -18.03 -6.47 34.48
C LEU A 738 -16.83 -6.16 33.55
N CYS A 739 -15.62 -6.60 33.92
CA CYS A 739 -14.43 -6.39 33.09
C CYS A 739 -14.56 -7.04 31.71
N HIS A 740 -15.22 -8.19 31.64
CA HIS A 740 -15.54 -8.89 30.40
C HIS A 740 -16.48 -8.07 29.50
N VAL A 741 -17.53 -7.48 30.07
CA VAL A 741 -18.42 -6.55 29.35
C VAL A 741 -17.65 -5.35 28.80
N LEU A 742 -16.73 -4.77 29.59
CA LEU A 742 -15.92 -3.63 29.15
C LEU A 742 -15.00 -4.00 27.98
N MET A 743 -14.33 -5.16 28.03
CA MET A 743 -13.45 -5.62 26.96
C MET A 743 -14.21 -6.06 25.69
N ASN A 744 -15.51 -6.36 25.80
CA ASN A 744 -16.37 -6.63 24.64
C ASN A 744 -17.15 -5.40 24.15
N SER A 745 -16.85 -4.21 24.70
CA SER A 745 -17.51 -2.97 24.29
C SER A 745 -16.91 -2.40 23.01
N ASN A 746 -17.72 -1.63 22.26
CA ASN A 746 -17.23 -0.90 21.09
C ASN A 746 -16.08 0.07 21.45
N GLU A 747 -16.12 0.71 22.61
CA GLU A 747 -15.04 1.63 23.03
C GLU A 747 -13.72 0.90 23.25
N PHE A 748 -13.77 -0.36 23.70
CA PHE A 748 -12.57 -1.19 23.77
C PHE A 748 -12.13 -1.62 22.36
N MET A 749 -13.02 -2.16 21.54
CA MET A 749 -12.69 -2.70 20.21
C MET A 749 -12.26 -1.66 19.17
N PHE A 750 -12.66 -0.39 19.33
CA PHE A 750 -12.34 0.70 18.42
C PHE A 750 -11.31 1.65 19.04
N VAL A 751 -10.56 2.31 18.16
CA VAL A 751 -9.49 3.24 18.55
C VAL A 751 -10.06 4.57 19.09
N ASP A 752 -11.13 5.09 18.49
CA ASP A 752 -11.70 6.43 18.74
C ASP A 752 -13.13 6.45 19.28
#